data_AF-L1JXR0-F1
#
_entry.id   AF-L1JXR0-F1
#
_cell.length_a   1.000
_cell.length_b   1.000
_cell.length_c   1.000
_cell.angle_alpha   90.00
_cell.angle_beta   90.00
_cell.angle_gamma   90.00
#
_symmetry.space_group_name_H-M   'P 1'
#
loop_
_entity.id
_entity.type
_entity.pdbx_description
1 polymer ?
#
loop_
_entity_poly.entity_id
_entity_poly.type
_entity_poly.pdbx_seq_one_letter_code
_entity_poly.pdbx_strand_id
1 'polypeptide(L)'
;MPWEIDLATTLEPSEMLRLFPRALDTGSQYGTVTIRKGGVSVEATTYSIVSLTTCSFRLRADGTYGYAETSLSMRWRCFSRPLALDLILLQHDVKQSILRAVGDAKERLREDGLRAMRAYRFMDGKSGQRHADESLRVALRGSSKLLARVSKERIWTEFSKILAGPRAPLVVRRMAEDEVLSSVTLLPVSPRGLRALECLSCKDLPLWAEQATEMESSHKVQVAQYDKQLTGRQSYKEDVLMNPKPPKKPQPHSHYAFIDFEATCDDRRGEVGEKEAEAMPGFSPSEIIEFPVVLVESASGKVDSAPEFKEVLANMLDWLAELGLPEGSVMFATDGDWDLRSMLPRQCELAEVPQPVALQRWVDIRRVFSETLKTGNKGLMSMCQALGINFVGQAHSGICDARNIARVGLVLMQEHDAVLSSNSQIKELDSSRKEQTVEEAATYDEQRESSICARMSLLVAHVGFAELEDALRRMKLSRDEMRRVRTHVKLLGFLPHPRSPGELRRYRAILGSQLVKIQLKLEAAWAAADESEEKEKKMRLVEDVERELSALPPLKAPNSPQPLVSGTWLMKVGGVAPGPLVGRLKDYLHYCQVDQDLETPEQVQQVFHDIELLARDMDQLSYSAHLEGLPRLQWPPA
;
A
#
# COMPACT_ATOMS: atom_id res chain seq x y z
N MET A 1 4.61 -21.11 2.39
CA MET A 1 3.35 -21.19 3.17
C MET A 1 2.37 -20.16 2.63
N PRO A 2 1.04 -20.35 2.76
CA PRO A 2 0.07 -19.30 2.43
C PRO A 2 0.33 -18.03 3.24
N TRP A 3 0.01 -16.87 2.67
CA TRP A 3 0.20 -15.56 3.31
C TRP A 3 -0.79 -15.30 4.45
N GLU A 4 -1.95 -15.95 4.43
CA GLU A 4 -2.98 -15.95 5.47
C GLU A 4 -3.53 -17.38 5.64
N ILE A 5 -3.87 -17.75 6.88
CA ILE A 5 -4.45 -19.05 7.22
C ILE A 5 -5.67 -18.80 8.09
N ASP A 6 -6.81 -19.39 7.71
CA ASP A 6 -8.06 -19.39 8.48
C ASP A 6 -8.43 -20.82 8.89
N LEU A 7 -9.05 -20.97 10.06
CA LEU A 7 -9.53 -22.23 10.62
C LEU A 7 -11.05 -22.23 10.70
N ALA A 8 -11.66 -23.37 10.39
CA ALA A 8 -13.08 -23.62 10.66
C ALA A 8 -13.20 -24.65 11.80
N THR A 9 -14.10 -24.43 12.75
CA THR A 9 -14.29 -25.31 13.92
C THR A 9 -15.77 -25.40 14.32
N THR A 10 -16.17 -26.50 14.96
CA THR A 10 -17.51 -26.65 15.58
C THR A 10 -17.63 -25.96 16.93
N LEU A 11 -16.50 -25.50 17.49
CA LEU A 11 -16.46 -24.85 18.80
C LEU A 11 -17.12 -23.48 18.72
N GLU A 12 -18.01 -23.16 19.64
CA GLU A 12 -18.58 -21.82 19.74
C GLU A 12 -17.51 -20.79 20.15
N PRO A 13 -17.67 -19.49 19.86
CA PRO A 13 -16.68 -18.46 20.21
C PRO A 13 -16.32 -18.46 21.70
N SER A 14 -17.30 -18.68 22.57
CA SER A 14 -17.10 -18.78 24.02
C SER A 14 -16.21 -19.98 24.41
N GLU A 15 -16.36 -21.10 23.72
CA GLU A 15 -15.53 -22.29 23.91
C GLU A 15 -14.13 -22.09 23.34
N MET A 16 -14.01 -21.43 22.17
CA MET A 16 -12.72 -21.06 21.59
C MET A 16 -11.93 -20.12 22.50
N LEU A 17 -12.58 -19.08 23.03
CA LEU A 17 -11.97 -18.14 23.98
C LEU A 17 -11.57 -18.84 25.29
N ARG A 18 -12.36 -19.82 25.74
CA ARG A 18 -12.00 -20.65 26.91
C ARG A 18 -10.79 -21.56 26.64
N LEU A 19 -10.76 -22.20 25.47
CA LEU A 19 -9.68 -23.13 25.09
C LEU A 19 -8.39 -22.41 24.70
N PHE A 20 -8.50 -21.18 24.21
CA PHE A 20 -7.40 -20.33 23.81
C PHE A 20 -7.49 -18.98 24.55
N PRO A 21 -6.95 -18.89 25.78
CA PRO A 21 -7.06 -17.69 26.62
C PRO A 21 -6.43 -16.41 26.03
N ARG A 22 -5.58 -16.55 25.01
CA ARG A 22 -4.94 -15.45 24.27
C ARG A 22 -5.61 -15.15 22.93
N ALA A 23 -6.72 -15.82 22.62
CA ALA A 23 -7.47 -15.54 21.42
C ALA A 23 -8.20 -14.20 21.55
N LEU A 24 -8.24 -13.43 20.46
CA LEU A 24 -8.93 -12.16 20.41
C LEU A 24 -10.37 -12.37 19.96
N ASP A 25 -11.29 -11.70 20.65
CA ASP A 25 -12.67 -11.56 20.16
C ASP A 25 -12.71 -10.51 19.05
N THR A 26 -12.39 -10.95 17.83
CA THR A 26 -12.38 -10.11 16.61
C THR A 26 -13.73 -10.12 15.89
N GLY A 27 -14.70 -10.92 16.35
CA GLY A 27 -15.96 -11.10 15.64
C GLY A 27 -16.83 -12.23 16.18
N SER A 28 -16.89 -12.44 17.51
CA SER A 28 -17.70 -13.49 18.14
C SER A 28 -19.17 -13.44 17.73
N GLN A 29 -19.72 -12.25 17.48
CA GLN A 29 -21.06 -12.04 16.92
C GLN A 29 -21.29 -12.69 15.54
N TYR A 30 -20.21 -12.96 14.81
CA TYR A 30 -20.20 -13.66 13.52
C TYR A 30 -19.57 -15.05 13.62
N GLY A 31 -19.39 -15.57 14.84
CA GLY A 31 -18.78 -16.87 15.09
C GLY A 31 -17.25 -16.89 14.96
N THR A 32 -16.57 -15.75 14.74
CA THR A 32 -15.12 -15.70 14.44
C THR A 32 -14.31 -15.24 15.65
N VAL A 33 -13.21 -15.92 15.93
CA VAL A 33 -12.26 -15.64 17.01
C VAL A 33 -10.84 -15.76 16.45
N THR A 34 -9.99 -14.77 16.66
CA THR A 34 -8.59 -14.84 16.19
C THR A 34 -7.74 -15.58 17.21
N ILE A 35 -7.35 -16.81 16.90
CA ILE A 35 -6.49 -17.63 17.76
C ILE A 35 -5.03 -17.24 17.54
N ARG A 36 -4.36 -16.87 18.63
CA ARG A 36 -2.92 -16.54 18.64
C ARG A 36 -2.14 -17.67 19.30
N LYS A 37 -1.33 -18.41 18.53
CA LYS A 37 -0.48 -19.48 19.06
C LYS A 37 0.85 -19.57 18.30
N GLY A 38 1.96 -19.43 19.03
CA GLY A 38 3.30 -19.67 18.49
C GLY A 38 3.75 -18.74 17.37
N GLY A 39 3.44 -17.44 17.43
CA GLY A 39 3.89 -16.49 16.40
C GLY A 39 2.88 -16.21 15.29
N VAL A 40 1.82 -17.02 15.20
CA VAL A 40 0.85 -16.97 14.12
C VAL A 40 -0.52 -16.58 14.68
N SER A 41 -1.15 -15.60 14.03
CA SER A 41 -2.56 -15.27 14.22
C SER A 41 -3.36 -15.99 13.14
N VAL A 42 -4.39 -16.72 13.55
CA VAL A 42 -5.26 -17.49 12.67
C VAL A 42 -6.70 -17.14 13.01
N GLU A 43 -7.50 -16.66 12.05
CA GLU A 43 -8.93 -16.45 12.28
C GLU A 43 -9.62 -17.82 12.33
N ALA A 44 -10.22 -18.18 13.47
CA ALA A 44 -11.00 -19.39 13.65
C ALA A 44 -12.50 -19.07 13.66
N THR A 45 -13.26 -19.66 12.75
CA THR A 45 -14.70 -19.41 12.61
C THR A 45 -15.52 -20.65 12.97
N THR A 46 -16.51 -20.44 13.83
CA THR A 46 -17.52 -21.43 14.23
C THR A 46 -18.40 -21.78 13.04
N TYR A 47 -18.71 -23.06 12.83
CA TYR A 47 -19.73 -23.49 11.88
C TYR A 47 -20.81 -24.34 12.57
N SER A 48 -22.07 -24.14 12.18
CA SER A 48 -23.22 -24.92 12.65
C SER A 48 -23.58 -26.04 11.67
N ILE A 49 -24.05 -27.19 12.17
CA ILE A 49 -24.42 -28.38 11.35
C ILE A 49 -25.50 -28.04 10.31
N VAL A 50 -26.31 -27.00 10.53
CA VAL A 50 -27.30 -26.49 9.56
C VAL A 50 -26.63 -25.89 8.30
N SER A 51 -25.37 -25.45 8.39
CA SER A 51 -24.60 -24.99 7.23
C SER A 51 -24.13 -26.15 6.32
N LEU A 52 -24.25 -27.41 6.76
CA LEU A 52 -23.95 -28.60 5.94
C LEU A 52 -25.16 -29.07 5.11
N THR A 53 -26.37 -28.61 5.42
CA THR A 53 -27.55 -28.91 4.58
C THR A 53 -27.52 -28.17 3.24
N THR A 54 -26.83 -27.03 3.15
CA THR A 54 -26.50 -26.33 1.89
C THR A 54 -25.22 -26.85 1.23
N CYS A 55 -24.39 -27.60 1.96
CA CYS A 55 -23.22 -28.33 1.48
C CYS A 55 -23.43 -29.85 1.63
N SER A 56 -24.49 -30.41 1.04
CA SER A 56 -24.82 -31.84 0.94
C SER A 56 -24.04 -32.83 1.84
N PHE A 57 -24.07 -32.65 3.15
CA PHE A 57 -23.58 -33.62 4.13
C PHE A 57 -24.71 -33.89 5.10
N ARG A 58 -25.39 -35.03 4.90
CA ARG A 58 -26.50 -35.47 5.75
C ARG A 58 -25.91 -36.31 6.89
N LEU A 59 -25.82 -35.73 8.10
CA LEU A 59 -25.61 -36.52 9.32
C LEU A 59 -26.89 -37.32 9.61
N ARG A 60 -26.76 -38.63 9.84
CA ARG A 60 -27.82 -39.43 10.49
C ARG A 60 -27.66 -39.34 12.00
N ALA A 61 -28.78 -39.46 12.72
CA ALA A 61 -28.88 -39.27 14.18
C ALA A 61 -28.09 -40.30 15.02
N ASP A 62 -27.48 -41.32 14.40
CA ASP A 62 -26.77 -42.41 15.05
C ASP A 62 -25.23 -42.31 14.96
N GLY A 63 -24.68 -41.22 14.40
CA GLY A 63 -23.24 -40.97 14.40
C GLY A 63 -22.41 -41.85 13.46
N THR A 64 -23.03 -42.54 12.50
CA THR A 64 -22.31 -43.34 11.49
C THR A 64 -22.14 -42.61 10.14
N TYR A 65 -20.95 -42.73 9.54
CA TYR A 65 -20.59 -42.12 8.26
C TYR A 65 -21.12 -42.97 7.09
N GLY A 66 -22.05 -42.43 6.31
CA GLY A 66 -22.44 -43.01 5.02
C GLY A 66 -21.57 -42.46 3.89
N TYR A 67 -20.64 -43.26 3.40
CA TYR A 67 -19.85 -42.96 2.19
C TYR A 67 -20.73 -43.11 0.93
N ALA A 68 -20.64 -42.14 0.01
CA ALA A 68 -20.88 -42.37 -1.40
C ALA A 68 -19.57 -42.08 -2.16
N GLU A 69 -19.10 -43.10 -2.87
CA GLU A 69 -17.86 -43.24 -3.63
C GLU A 69 -17.59 -41.99 -4.51
N THR A 70 -16.44 -41.32 -4.50
CA THR A 70 -15.19 -41.78 -5.11
C THR A 70 -14.04 -40.80 -4.85
N SER A 71 -12.87 -41.37 -4.53
CA SER A 71 -11.50 -40.86 -4.69
C SER A 71 -10.94 -39.78 -3.73
N LEU A 72 -9.90 -40.23 -3.01
CA LEU A 72 -8.98 -39.50 -2.15
C LEU A 72 -8.27 -38.34 -2.89
N SER A 73 -8.40 -37.10 -2.42
CA SER A 73 -7.41 -36.51 -1.51
C SER A 73 -7.86 -35.12 -1.04
N MET A 74 -8.27 -35.04 0.23
CA MET A 74 -8.53 -33.78 0.92
C MET A 74 -7.20 -33.23 1.46
N ARG A 75 -6.62 -32.25 0.77
CA ARG A 75 -5.61 -31.36 1.35
C ARG A 75 -6.16 -29.93 1.35
N TRP A 76 -6.96 -29.67 2.39
CA TRP A 76 -7.27 -28.40 3.06
C TRP A 76 -7.04 -27.09 2.28
N ARG A 77 -8.13 -26.44 1.87
CA ARG A 77 -8.22 -25.00 1.58
C ARG A 77 -9.65 -24.53 1.87
N CYS A 78 -9.91 -24.00 3.06
CA CYS A 78 -11.06 -23.13 3.31
C CYS A 78 -10.51 -21.70 3.48
N PHE A 79 -11.06 -20.76 2.71
CA PHE A 79 -10.70 -19.33 2.76
C PHE A 79 -11.76 -18.58 3.58
N SER A 80 -11.30 -17.79 4.56
CA SER A 80 -11.83 -16.56 5.16
C SER A 80 -13.34 -16.30 5.24
N ARG A 81 -13.84 -16.15 6.48
CA ARG A 81 -15.17 -15.62 6.94
C ARG A 81 -16.38 -16.28 6.24
N PRO A 82 -17.63 -16.14 6.71
CA PRO A 82 -18.81 -16.76 6.07
C PRO A 82 -19.08 -16.28 4.62
N LEU A 83 -18.20 -15.46 4.05
CA LEU A 83 -18.40 -14.64 2.86
C LEU A 83 -17.43 -14.94 1.73
N ALA A 84 -16.45 -15.84 1.88
CA ALA A 84 -15.88 -16.48 0.70
C ALA A 84 -17.04 -17.19 -0.01
N LEU A 85 -17.19 -16.98 -1.31
CA LEU A 85 -18.09 -17.80 -2.12
C LEU A 85 -17.70 -19.25 -1.75
N ASP A 86 -18.61 -20.00 -1.12
CA ASP A 86 -18.38 -21.43 -0.88
C ASP A 86 -18.16 -21.95 -2.30
N LEU A 87 -16.89 -22.12 -2.68
CA LEU A 87 -16.42 -22.64 -3.94
C LEU A 87 -15.55 -23.79 -3.47
N ILE A 88 -16.10 -25.00 -3.46
CA ILE A 88 -15.26 -26.17 -3.35
C ILE A 88 -14.54 -26.22 -4.68
N LEU A 89 -13.29 -25.79 -4.67
CA LEU A 89 -12.32 -26.17 -5.67
C LEU A 89 -12.02 -27.65 -5.44
N LEU A 90 -12.91 -28.54 -5.90
CA LEU A 90 -12.63 -29.96 -5.94
C LEU A 90 -11.30 -30.12 -6.68
N GLN A 91 -10.44 -31.05 -6.27
CA GLN A 91 -9.14 -31.22 -6.96
C GLN A 91 -9.30 -31.45 -8.46
N HIS A 92 -10.42 -32.04 -8.87
CA HIS A 92 -10.84 -32.17 -10.25
C HIS A 92 -11.07 -30.80 -10.93
N ASP A 93 -11.82 -29.91 -10.30
CA ASP A 93 -12.14 -28.58 -10.83
C ASP A 93 -10.91 -27.65 -10.88
N VAL A 94 -9.97 -27.81 -9.94
CA VAL A 94 -8.67 -27.11 -9.99
C VAL A 94 -7.85 -27.55 -11.20
N LYS A 95 -7.85 -28.85 -11.52
CA LYS A 95 -7.16 -29.38 -12.70
C LYS A 95 -7.83 -28.93 -14.01
N GLN A 96 -9.15 -28.75 -13.99
CA GLN A 96 -9.92 -28.30 -15.15
C GLN A 96 -10.08 -26.78 -15.25
N SER A 97 -9.53 -26.02 -14.29
CA SER A 97 -9.70 -24.57 -14.19
C SER A 97 -11.18 -24.12 -14.16
N ILE A 98 -12.04 -24.88 -13.47
CA ILE A 98 -13.46 -24.59 -13.32
C ILE A 98 -13.72 -23.91 -11.97
N LEU A 99 -14.55 -22.86 -11.99
CA LEU A 99 -15.03 -22.15 -10.83
C LEU A 99 -16.52 -22.48 -10.62
N ARG A 100 -16.85 -23.14 -9.51
CA ARG A 100 -18.22 -23.59 -9.20
C ARG A 100 -18.62 -23.21 -7.78
N ALA A 101 -19.79 -22.59 -7.63
CA ALA A 101 -20.38 -22.36 -6.31
C ALA A 101 -20.82 -23.67 -5.66
N VAL A 102 -20.74 -23.72 -4.34
CA VAL A 102 -21.19 -24.85 -3.54
C VAL A 102 -22.68 -24.74 -3.32
N GLY A 103 -23.37 -25.83 -3.65
CA GLY A 103 -24.83 -25.81 -3.70
C GLY A 103 -25.33 -24.96 -4.87
N ASP A 104 -26.43 -24.24 -4.65
CA ASP A 104 -27.04 -23.40 -5.67
C ASP A 104 -26.34 -22.03 -5.76
N ALA A 105 -25.80 -21.71 -6.94
CA ALA A 105 -25.05 -20.48 -7.16
C ALA A 105 -25.88 -19.21 -6.92
N LYS A 106 -27.17 -19.24 -7.25
CA LYS A 106 -28.05 -18.07 -7.12
C LYS A 106 -28.33 -17.76 -5.65
N GLU A 107 -28.58 -18.78 -4.84
CA GLU A 107 -28.73 -18.63 -3.39
C GLU A 107 -27.43 -18.13 -2.74
N ARG A 108 -26.27 -18.68 -3.13
CA ARG A 108 -24.97 -18.19 -2.63
C ARG A 108 -24.71 -16.72 -2.97
N LEU A 109 -25.05 -16.26 -4.18
CA LEU A 109 -24.90 -14.84 -4.52
C LEU A 109 -25.94 -13.95 -3.79
N ARG A 110 -27.13 -14.47 -3.47
CA ARG A 110 -28.17 -13.73 -2.74
C ARG A 110 -27.79 -13.46 -1.28
N GLU A 111 -27.11 -14.40 -0.63
CA GLU A 111 -26.61 -14.24 0.74
C GLU A 111 -25.60 -13.08 0.85
N ASP A 112 -24.66 -12.97 -0.10
CA ASP A 112 -23.72 -11.86 -0.19
C ASP A 112 -23.42 -11.51 -1.64
N GLY A 113 -23.90 -10.35 -2.07
CA GLY A 113 -23.70 -9.85 -3.44
C GLY A 113 -22.22 -9.64 -3.79
N LEU A 114 -21.32 -9.39 -2.82
CA LEU A 114 -19.89 -9.21 -3.10
C LEU A 114 -19.25 -10.50 -3.66
N ARG A 115 -19.86 -11.66 -3.40
CA ARG A 115 -19.38 -12.93 -3.94
C ARG A 115 -19.38 -12.98 -5.46
N ALA A 116 -20.21 -12.18 -6.14
CA ALA A 116 -20.16 -12.02 -7.59
C ALA A 116 -18.84 -11.39 -8.04
N MET A 117 -18.42 -10.29 -7.40
CA MET A 117 -17.12 -9.66 -7.68
C MET A 117 -15.95 -10.59 -7.38
N ARG A 118 -16.03 -11.34 -6.29
CA ARG A 118 -15.02 -12.35 -5.93
C ARG A 118 -14.94 -13.47 -6.97
N ALA A 119 -16.07 -13.92 -7.52
CA ALA A 119 -16.10 -14.91 -8.59
C ALA A 119 -15.32 -14.41 -9.81
N TYR A 120 -15.60 -13.19 -10.27
CA TYR A 120 -14.86 -12.57 -11.37
C TYR A 120 -13.36 -12.44 -11.06
N ARG A 121 -13.00 -11.96 -9.87
CA ARG A 121 -11.60 -11.90 -9.43
C ARG A 121 -10.91 -13.27 -9.47
N PHE A 122 -11.61 -14.34 -9.08
CA PHE A 122 -11.04 -15.68 -9.11
C PHE A 122 -10.90 -16.27 -10.52
N MET A 123 -11.55 -15.70 -11.55
CA MET A 123 -11.32 -16.08 -12.95
C MET A 123 -9.91 -15.75 -13.44
N ASP A 124 -9.26 -14.74 -12.84
CA ASP A 124 -7.88 -14.36 -13.17
C ASP A 124 -6.87 -15.46 -12.83
N GLY A 125 -7.09 -16.20 -11.73
CA GLY A 125 -6.43 -17.46 -11.35
C GLY A 125 -4.89 -17.48 -11.37
N LYS A 126 -4.25 -17.69 -10.21
CA LYS A 126 -2.76 -17.77 -10.11
C LYS A 126 -2.10 -18.84 -11.01
N SER A 127 -2.83 -19.91 -11.35
CA SER A 127 -2.36 -21.04 -12.15
C SER A 127 -2.86 -21.04 -13.60
N GLY A 128 -3.53 -19.97 -14.04
CA GLY A 128 -4.21 -19.93 -15.34
C GLY A 128 -5.62 -19.35 -15.22
N GLN A 129 -6.17 -18.94 -16.37
CA GLN A 129 -7.56 -18.50 -16.46
C GLN A 129 -8.50 -19.59 -15.96
N ARG A 130 -9.51 -19.19 -15.19
CA ARG A 130 -10.60 -20.09 -14.77
C ARG A 130 -11.91 -19.70 -15.43
N HIS A 131 -12.78 -20.68 -15.60
CA HIS A 131 -14.10 -20.51 -16.20
C HIS A 131 -15.18 -20.85 -15.18
N ALA A 132 -16.19 -19.99 -15.05
CA ALA A 132 -17.38 -20.31 -14.27
C ALA A 132 -18.13 -21.47 -14.93
N ASP A 133 -18.63 -22.40 -14.12
CA ASP A 133 -19.57 -23.41 -14.59
C ASP A 133 -20.93 -22.78 -14.98
N GLU A 134 -21.77 -23.55 -15.67
CA GLU A 134 -23.01 -23.00 -16.24
C GLU A 134 -23.93 -22.38 -15.17
N SER A 135 -24.05 -23.04 -14.02
CA SER A 135 -24.86 -22.55 -12.89
C SER A 135 -24.36 -21.19 -12.38
N LEU A 136 -23.06 -21.08 -12.09
CA LEU A 136 -22.46 -19.83 -11.63
C LEU A 136 -22.54 -18.74 -12.71
N ARG A 137 -22.32 -19.09 -13.98
CA ARG A 137 -22.39 -18.16 -15.12
C ARG A 137 -23.76 -17.51 -15.25
N VAL A 138 -24.83 -18.29 -15.14
CA VAL A 138 -26.22 -17.78 -15.17
C VAL A 138 -26.49 -16.90 -13.95
N ALA A 139 -26.01 -17.29 -12.77
CA ALA A 139 -26.19 -16.50 -11.55
C ALA A 139 -25.46 -15.15 -11.62
N LEU A 140 -24.26 -15.10 -12.21
CA LEU A 140 -23.48 -13.88 -12.37
C LEU A 140 -24.13 -12.85 -13.30
N ARG A 141 -24.71 -13.27 -14.43
CA ARG A 141 -25.47 -12.37 -15.33
C ARG A 141 -26.64 -11.67 -14.64
N GLY A 142 -27.25 -12.30 -13.64
CA GLY A 142 -28.33 -11.73 -12.84
C GLY A 142 -27.88 -10.90 -11.63
N SER A 143 -26.57 -10.70 -11.43
CA SER A 143 -26.02 -10.21 -10.16
C SER A 143 -26.05 -8.69 -9.98
N SER A 144 -26.33 -7.89 -11.03
CA SER A 144 -26.32 -6.42 -10.96
C SER A 144 -27.24 -5.86 -9.88
N LYS A 145 -28.41 -6.47 -9.66
CA LYS A 145 -29.35 -6.09 -8.58
C LYS A 145 -28.81 -6.41 -7.18
N LEU A 146 -27.99 -7.45 -7.06
CA LEU A 146 -27.37 -7.85 -5.80
C LEU A 146 -26.20 -6.91 -5.46
N LEU A 147 -25.40 -6.54 -6.46
CA LEU A 147 -24.31 -5.57 -6.32
C LEU A 147 -24.80 -4.18 -5.92
N ALA A 148 -26.01 -3.80 -6.31
CA ALA A 148 -26.63 -2.54 -5.86
C ALA A 148 -26.81 -2.47 -4.32
N ARG A 149 -26.85 -3.61 -3.62
CA ARG A 149 -26.97 -3.71 -2.15
C ARG A 149 -25.61 -3.75 -1.44
N VAL A 150 -24.51 -3.84 -2.18
CA VAL A 150 -23.15 -3.90 -1.63
C VAL A 150 -22.57 -2.48 -1.59
N SER A 151 -21.87 -2.16 -0.50
CA SER A 151 -21.15 -0.88 -0.35
C SER A 151 -20.16 -0.66 -1.50
N LYS A 152 -20.06 0.57 -2.01
CA LYS A 152 -19.25 0.89 -3.19
C LYS A 152 -17.75 0.74 -2.94
N GLU A 153 -17.30 0.99 -1.71
CA GLU A 153 -15.94 0.78 -1.22
C GLU A 153 -15.50 -0.69 -1.39
N ARG A 154 -16.37 -1.62 -0.99
CA ARG A 154 -16.11 -3.07 -1.12
C ARG A 154 -16.10 -3.51 -2.58
N ILE A 155 -16.97 -2.94 -3.42
CA ILE A 155 -16.97 -3.20 -4.86
C ILE A 155 -15.66 -2.70 -5.47
N TRP A 156 -15.24 -1.45 -5.18
CA TRP A 156 -13.98 -0.89 -5.65
C TRP A 156 -12.79 -1.73 -5.19
N THR A 157 -12.76 -2.17 -3.94
CA THR A 157 -11.69 -3.03 -3.39
C THR A 157 -11.52 -4.34 -4.15
N GLU A 158 -12.62 -5.00 -4.55
CA GLU A 158 -12.54 -6.22 -5.36
C GLU A 158 -12.25 -5.90 -6.83
N PHE A 159 -12.77 -4.80 -7.36
CA PHE A 159 -12.55 -4.38 -8.75
C PHE A 159 -11.12 -3.91 -9.01
N SER A 160 -10.49 -3.17 -8.09
CA SER A 160 -9.08 -2.76 -8.20
C SER A 160 -8.15 -3.98 -8.21
N LYS A 161 -8.49 -5.05 -7.47
CA LYS A 161 -7.79 -6.34 -7.52
C LYS A 161 -7.96 -7.05 -8.87
N ILE A 162 -9.14 -6.96 -9.49
CA ILE A 162 -9.37 -7.46 -10.85
C ILE A 162 -8.51 -6.68 -11.85
N LEU A 163 -8.52 -5.34 -11.79
CA LEU A 163 -7.74 -4.48 -12.67
C LEU A 163 -6.23 -4.68 -12.52
N ALA A 164 -5.77 -5.00 -11.31
CA ALA A 164 -4.36 -5.32 -11.05
C ALA A 164 -3.96 -6.71 -11.60
N GLY A 165 -4.90 -7.57 -11.97
CA GLY A 165 -4.64 -8.94 -12.40
C GLY A 165 -3.96 -9.07 -13.78
N PRO A 166 -3.14 -10.12 -14.01
CA PRO A 166 -2.54 -10.45 -15.31
C PRO A 166 -3.57 -10.67 -16.42
N ARG A 167 -4.73 -11.19 -16.08
CA ARG A 167 -5.81 -11.46 -17.03
C ARG A 167 -6.97 -10.49 -16.86
N ALA A 168 -6.71 -9.30 -16.31
CA ALA A 168 -7.70 -8.23 -16.19
C ALA A 168 -8.50 -8.01 -17.49
N PRO A 169 -7.89 -7.97 -18.70
CA PRO A 169 -8.67 -7.76 -19.92
C PRO A 169 -9.72 -8.86 -20.14
N LEU A 170 -9.39 -10.13 -19.87
CA LEU A 170 -10.30 -11.26 -20.02
C LEU A 170 -11.43 -11.22 -18.99
N VAL A 171 -11.11 -10.91 -17.74
CA VAL A 171 -12.10 -10.83 -16.65
C VAL A 171 -13.04 -9.63 -16.86
N VAL A 172 -12.50 -8.47 -17.22
CA VAL A 172 -13.28 -7.26 -17.45
C VAL A 172 -14.17 -7.43 -18.70
N ARG A 173 -13.66 -8.03 -19.78
CA ARG A 173 -14.49 -8.40 -20.94
C ARG A 173 -15.64 -9.31 -20.52
N ARG A 174 -15.38 -10.31 -19.68
CA ARG A 174 -16.42 -11.20 -19.16
C ARG A 174 -17.47 -10.44 -18.35
N MET A 175 -17.06 -9.51 -17.49
CA MET A 175 -17.99 -8.65 -16.74
C MET A 175 -18.83 -7.76 -17.65
N ALA A 176 -18.29 -7.32 -18.79
CA ALA A 176 -19.02 -6.56 -19.80
C ALA A 176 -20.04 -7.44 -20.54
N GLU A 177 -19.66 -8.65 -20.97
CA GLU A 177 -20.55 -9.65 -21.60
C GLU A 177 -21.70 -10.08 -20.68
N ASP A 178 -21.46 -10.10 -19.37
CA ASP A 178 -22.46 -10.44 -18.38
C ASP A 178 -23.28 -9.20 -17.92
N GLU A 179 -23.06 -8.03 -18.52
CA GLU A 179 -23.75 -6.74 -18.24
C GLU A 179 -23.63 -6.27 -16.78
N VAL A 180 -22.57 -6.69 -16.09
CA VAL A 180 -22.29 -6.33 -14.70
C VAL A 180 -21.40 -5.08 -14.62
N LEU A 181 -20.51 -4.88 -15.60
CA LEU A 181 -19.43 -3.89 -15.52
C LEU A 181 -19.93 -2.45 -15.34
N SER A 182 -21.02 -2.05 -16.01
CA SER A 182 -21.61 -0.71 -15.87
C SER A 182 -22.16 -0.43 -14.47
N SER A 183 -22.65 -1.47 -13.78
CA SER A 183 -23.11 -1.36 -12.38
C SER A 183 -21.95 -1.22 -11.37
N VAL A 184 -20.74 -1.64 -11.79
CA VAL A 184 -19.51 -1.57 -11.00
C VAL A 184 -18.82 -0.22 -11.22
N THR A 185 -18.66 0.23 -12.46
CA THR A 185 -18.05 1.52 -12.82
C THR A 185 -18.99 2.70 -12.61
N LEU A 186 -20.29 2.46 -12.41
CA LEU A 186 -21.35 3.47 -12.37
C LEU A 186 -21.44 4.31 -13.66
N LEU A 187 -20.81 3.83 -14.73
CA LEU A 187 -20.64 4.53 -16.00
C LEU A 187 -20.82 3.55 -17.15
N PRO A 188 -21.27 4.00 -18.33
CA PRO A 188 -21.11 3.19 -19.53
C PRO A 188 -19.62 2.87 -19.74
N VAL A 189 -19.34 1.75 -20.41
CA VAL A 189 -17.97 1.27 -20.65
C VAL A 189 -17.66 1.44 -22.12
N SER A 190 -16.47 1.97 -22.43
CA SER A 190 -16.04 2.19 -23.80
C SER A 190 -15.76 0.85 -24.50
N PRO A 191 -16.41 0.53 -25.62
CA PRO A 191 -16.03 -0.64 -26.42
C PRO A 191 -14.58 -0.56 -26.92
N ARG A 192 -14.15 0.65 -27.32
CA ARG A 192 -12.75 0.93 -27.65
C ARG A 192 -11.84 0.75 -26.44
N GLY A 193 -12.26 1.19 -25.26
CA GLY A 193 -11.54 1.01 -24.01
C GLY A 193 -11.33 -0.44 -23.60
N LEU A 194 -12.33 -1.30 -23.80
CA LEU A 194 -12.19 -2.73 -23.59
C LEU A 194 -11.13 -3.33 -24.52
N ARG A 195 -11.17 -3.01 -25.81
CA ARG A 195 -10.14 -3.44 -26.77
C ARG A 195 -8.75 -2.86 -26.42
N ALA A 196 -8.68 -1.61 -26.01
CA ALA A 196 -7.42 -0.98 -25.60
C ALA A 196 -6.83 -1.70 -24.37
N LEU A 197 -7.66 -2.07 -23.40
CA LEU A 197 -7.22 -2.86 -22.25
C LEU A 197 -6.66 -4.22 -22.68
N GLU A 198 -7.18 -4.83 -23.74
CA GLU A 198 -6.66 -6.09 -24.31
C GLU A 198 -5.35 -5.91 -25.08
N CYS A 199 -5.12 -4.73 -25.65
CA CYS A 199 -3.85 -4.38 -26.29
C CYS A 199 -2.74 -4.08 -25.28
N LEU A 200 -3.06 -3.80 -24.01
CA LEU A 200 -2.07 -3.58 -22.96
C LEU A 200 -1.46 -4.90 -22.48
N SER A 201 -0.15 -5.06 -22.66
CA SER A 201 0.58 -6.15 -22.02
C SER A 201 0.74 -5.91 -20.52
N CYS A 202 0.81 -7.00 -19.76
CA CYS A 202 1.29 -7.03 -18.37
C CYS A 202 2.73 -6.48 -18.23
N LYS A 203 3.53 -6.52 -19.31
CA LYS A 203 4.85 -5.91 -19.37
C LYS A 203 4.82 -4.39 -19.61
N ASP A 204 3.75 -3.88 -20.22
CA ASP A 204 3.62 -2.45 -20.52
C ASP A 204 3.21 -1.65 -19.28
N LEU A 205 2.35 -2.23 -18.45
CA LEU A 205 1.97 -1.69 -17.15
C LEU A 205 2.19 -2.78 -16.09
N PRO A 206 3.25 -2.68 -15.27
CA PRO A 206 3.66 -3.72 -14.35
C PRO A 206 2.50 -4.20 -13.48
N LEU A 207 2.38 -5.51 -13.38
CA LEU A 207 1.38 -6.16 -12.54
C LEU A 207 2.00 -6.83 -11.34
N TRP A 208 1.28 -6.76 -10.24
CA TRP A 208 1.68 -7.40 -8.98
C TRP A 208 1.91 -8.92 -9.12
N ALA A 209 1.24 -9.59 -10.08
CA ALA A 209 1.33 -11.04 -10.23
C ALA A 209 2.61 -11.52 -10.95
N GLU A 210 3.16 -10.75 -11.90
CA GLU A 210 4.34 -11.18 -12.67
C GLU A 210 5.65 -11.00 -11.92
N GLN A 211 5.79 -9.91 -11.15
CA GLN A 211 7.00 -9.68 -10.35
C GLN A 211 7.06 -10.57 -9.10
N ALA A 212 5.92 -11.01 -8.57
CA ALA A 212 5.88 -12.07 -7.58
C ALA A 212 6.42 -13.41 -8.14
N THR A 213 6.15 -13.71 -9.42
CA THR A 213 6.68 -14.91 -10.07
C THR A 213 8.16 -14.82 -10.48
N GLU A 214 8.67 -13.65 -10.83
CA GLU A 214 10.11 -13.43 -11.07
C GLU A 214 10.94 -13.42 -9.78
N MET A 215 10.39 -12.87 -8.69
CA MET A 215 10.96 -13.03 -7.34
C MET A 215 10.90 -14.50 -6.88
N GLU A 216 9.82 -15.23 -7.15
CA GLU A 216 9.72 -16.66 -6.80
C GLU A 216 10.66 -17.56 -7.64
N SER A 217 10.91 -17.25 -8.91
CA SER A 217 11.77 -18.09 -9.78
C SER A 217 13.25 -17.91 -9.48
N SER A 218 13.68 -16.70 -9.13
CA SER A 218 15.04 -16.40 -8.63
C SER A 218 15.26 -16.95 -7.21
N HIS A 219 14.24 -16.96 -6.34
CA HIS A 219 14.32 -17.56 -5.01
C HIS A 219 14.23 -19.10 -5.00
N LYS A 220 13.54 -19.74 -5.95
CA LYS A 220 13.37 -21.21 -5.98
C LYS A 220 14.68 -21.98 -6.24
N VAL A 221 15.68 -21.36 -6.89
CA VAL A 221 16.97 -22.00 -7.15
C VAL A 221 17.88 -22.00 -5.91
N GLN A 222 17.74 -21.03 -5.00
CA GLN A 222 18.56 -20.96 -3.77
C GLN A 222 17.87 -21.55 -2.53
N VAL A 223 16.53 -21.57 -2.48
CA VAL A 223 15.79 -22.09 -1.31
C VAL A 223 15.74 -23.63 -1.26
N ALA A 224 15.85 -24.30 -2.41
CA ALA A 224 15.81 -25.77 -2.46
C ALA A 224 16.99 -26.48 -1.75
N GLN A 225 18.10 -25.77 -1.50
CA GLN A 225 19.24 -26.31 -0.74
C GLN A 225 19.08 -26.16 0.78
N TYR A 226 18.28 -25.20 1.26
CA TYR A 226 18.12 -24.92 2.69
C TYR A 226 16.90 -25.62 3.33
N ASP A 227 15.84 -25.88 2.56
CA ASP A 227 14.59 -26.43 3.10
C ASP A 227 14.69 -27.92 3.50
N LYS A 228 15.78 -28.61 3.12
CA LYS A 228 16.04 -30.00 3.55
C LYS A 228 16.53 -30.13 5.00
N GLN A 229 16.91 -29.04 5.68
CA GLN A 229 17.41 -29.08 7.06
C GLN A 229 16.35 -28.76 8.14
N LEU A 230 15.16 -28.27 7.78
CA LEU A 230 14.18 -27.73 8.73
C LEU A 230 13.06 -28.70 9.17
N THR A 231 13.11 -29.97 8.79
CA THR A 231 12.13 -30.98 9.23
C THR A 231 12.55 -31.76 10.48
N GLY A 232 13.66 -31.39 11.13
CA GLY A 232 14.06 -31.93 12.43
C GLY A 232 13.45 -31.13 13.58
N ARG A 233 12.84 -31.81 14.57
CA ARG A 233 12.40 -31.22 15.86
C ARG A 233 13.52 -30.33 16.44
N GLN A 234 13.35 -29.01 16.46
CA GLN A 234 14.28 -28.09 17.12
C GLN A 234 13.93 -27.96 18.61
N SER A 235 14.92 -28.17 19.48
CA SER A 235 14.88 -27.74 20.87
C SER A 235 15.17 -26.24 20.94
N TYR A 236 14.31 -25.48 21.61
CA TYR A 236 14.51 -24.04 21.81
C TYR A 236 15.63 -23.75 22.83
N LYS A 237 16.32 -22.62 22.65
CA LYS A 237 17.36 -22.16 23.58
C LYS A 237 16.76 -21.74 24.93
N GLU A 238 17.54 -21.90 26.01
CA GLU A 238 17.23 -21.33 27.33
C GLU A 238 17.10 -19.80 27.27
N ASP A 239 16.47 -19.19 28.28
CA ASP A 239 16.19 -17.75 28.24
C ASP A 239 17.47 -16.90 28.30
N VAL A 240 17.81 -16.28 27.17
CA VAL A 240 19.04 -15.52 26.95
C VAL A 240 19.16 -14.30 27.88
N LEU A 241 18.06 -13.79 28.44
CA LEU A 241 18.09 -12.73 29.46
C LEU A 241 18.59 -13.23 30.83
N MET A 242 18.39 -14.50 31.16
CA MET A 242 18.75 -15.04 32.48
C MET A 242 20.24 -15.34 32.61
N ASN A 243 20.96 -15.48 31.49
CA ASN A 243 22.40 -15.73 31.48
C ASN A 243 23.06 -15.21 30.18
N PRO A 244 23.21 -13.88 30.03
CA PRO A 244 23.73 -13.27 28.81
C PRO A 244 25.24 -13.53 28.63
N LYS A 245 25.65 -13.81 27.38
CA LYS A 245 27.07 -13.90 27.00
C LYS A 245 27.60 -12.54 26.52
N PRO A 246 28.93 -12.30 26.57
CA PRO A 246 29.48 -11.10 25.97
C PRO A 246 29.27 -11.08 24.45
N PRO A 247 29.10 -9.89 23.83
CA PRO A 247 28.94 -9.76 22.38
C PRO A 247 30.21 -10.20 21.64
N LYS A 248 30.07 -10.77 20.44
CA LYS A 248 31.23 -11.22 19.63
C LYS A 248 32.07 -10.06 19.09
N LYS A 249 31.45 -8.90 18.87
CA LYS A 249 32.10 -7.67 18.43
C LYS A 249 31.91 -6.55 19.45
N PRO A 250 32.89 -5.63 19.57
CA PRO A 250 32.72 -4.41 20.35
C PRO A 250 31.49 -3.63 19.89
N GLN A 251 30.68 -3.18 20.84
CA GLN A 251 29.51 -2.35 20.57
C GLN A 251 29.85 -0.86 20.74
N PRO A 252 29.27 0.04 19.92
CA PRO A 252 29.56 1.47 19.96
C PRO A 252 29.05 2.16 21.23
N HIS A 253 28.03 1.58 21.88
CA HIS A 253 27.45 2.09 23.12
C HIS A 253 27.62 1.06 24.24
N SER A 254 27.81 1.56 25.46
CA SER A 254 28.00 0.71 26.64
C SER A 254 26.69 0.06 27.11
N HIS A 255 25.56 0.72 26.85
CA HIS A 255 24.22 0.34 27.30
C HIS A 255 23.21 0.54 26.17
N TYR A 256 22.23 -0.36 26.10
CA TYR A 256 21.11 -0.29 25.18
C TYR A 256 19.80 -0.29 25.96
N ALA A 257 18.92 0.67 25.66
CA ALA A 257 17.59 0.76 26.27
C ALA A 257 16.55 0.32 25.23
N PHE A 258 15.90 -0.82 25.48
CA PHE A 258 14.89 -1.38 24.57
C PHE A 258 13.51 -0.89 24.99
N ILE A 259 12.77 -0.35 24.01
CA ILE A 259 11.47 0.27 24.22
C ILE A 259 10.48 -0.23 23.18
N ASP A 260 9.24 -0.45 23.60
CA ASP A 260 8.08 -0.73 22.74
C ASP A 260 6.85 -0.12 23.39
N PHE A 261 6.20 0.86 22.75
CA PHE A 261 5.05 1.57 23.32
C PHE A 261 3.75 0.85 22.97
N GLU A 262 2.87 0.68 23.95
CA GLU A 262 1.47 0.38 23.66
C GLU A 262 0.68 1.68 23.68
N ALA A 263 -0.24 1.86 22.74
CA ALA A 263 -1.07 3.05 22.67
C ALA A 263 -2.55 2.73 22.47
N THR A 264 -3.43 3.64 22.88
CA THR A 264 -4.86 3.53 22.57
C THR A 264 -5.07 3.54 21.06
N CYS A 265 -5.81 2.55 20.55
CA CYS A 265 -6.21 2.46 19.15
C CYS A 265 -7.73 2.70 19.04
N ASP A 266 -8.14 3.62 18.16
CA ASP A 266 -9.54 3.77 17.75
C ASP A 266 -9.67 3.26 16.31
N ASP A 267 -10.44 2.19 16.13
CA ASP A 267 -10.64 1.48 14.87
C ASP A 267 -11.18 2.39 13.74
N ARG A 268 -11.75 3.56 14.08
CA ARG A 268 -12.28 4.55 13.12
C ARG A 268 -11.21 5.29 12.33
N ARG A 269 -9.93 5.18 12.70
CA ARG A 269 -8.80 5.85 12.01
C ARG A 269 -8.47 5.29 10.64
N GLY A 270 -8.86 4.04 10.36
CA GLY A 270 -8.72 3.46 9.03
C GLY A 270 -9.67 4.09 7.99
N GLU A 271 -10.71 4.79 8.44
CA GLU A 271 -11.81 5.27 7.58
C GLU A 271 -11.76 6.78 7.31
N VAL A 272 -11.17 7.56 8.22
CA VAL A 272 -11.09 9.02 8.12
C VAL A 272 -9.67 9.40 8.51
N GLY A 273 -8.94 10.06 7.62
CA GLY A 273 -7.52 10.36 7.84
C GLY A 273 -7.29 11.03 9.20
N GLU A 274 -6.11 10.83 9.78
CA GLU A 274 -5.80 11.11 11.19
C GLU A 274 -6.19 12.53 11.67
N LYS A 275 -5.97 13.55 10.84
CA LYS A 275 -6.35 14.95 11.12
C LYS A 275 -7.87 15.21 11.10
N GLU A 276 -8.62 14.40 10.36
CA GLU A 276 -10.07 14.52 10.22
C GLU A 276 -10.79 13.79 11.37
N ALA A 277 -10.18 12.74 11.92
CA ALA A 277 -10.67 12.04 13.11
C ALA A 277 -10.54 12.92 14.38
N GLU A 278 -9.45 13.69 14.50
CA GLU A 278 -9.20 14.61 15.62
C GLU A 278 -10.18 15.79 15.72
N ALA A 279 -10.81 16.19 14.61
CA ALA A 279 -11.80 17.26 14.58
C ALA A 279 -13.22 16.80 14.99
N MET A 280 -13.43 15.50 15.24
CA MET A 280 -14.74 14.96 15.58
C MET A 280 -15.06 15.09 17.08
N PRO A 281 -16.27 15.57 17.45
CA PRO A 281 -16.69 15.62 18.85
C PRO A 281 -16.79 14.19 19.44
N GLY A 282 -16.07 13.95 20.54
CA GLY A 282 -16.00 12.64 21.20
C GLY A 282 -14.82 11.75 20.78
N PHE A 283 -13.88 12.26 19.99
CA PHE A 283 -12.62 11.58 19.67
C PHE A 283 -11.57 11.87 20.76
N SER A 284 -10.92 10.81 21.28
CA SER A 284 -9.78 10.95 22.19
C SER A 284 -8.48 10.71 21.39
N PRO A 285 -7.46 11.56 21.57
CA PRO A 285 -6.16 11.35 20.92
C PRO A 285 -5.53 10.02 21.37
N SER A 286 -4.67 9.42 20.54
CA SER A 286 -3.94 8.22 20.98
C SER A 286 -3.02 8.58 22.11
N GLU A 287 -3.18 7.89 23.22
CA GLU A 287 -2.30 8.02 24.37
C GLU A 287 -1.47 6.75 24.50
N ILE A 288 -0.18 6.90 24.81
CA ILE A 288 0.66 5.77 25.22
C ILE A 288 0.09 5.24 26.55
N ILE A 289 -0.41 4.00 26.53
CA ILE A 289 -1.06 3.33 27.67
C ILE A 289 -0.13 2.40 28.43
N GLU A 290 0.93 1.91 27.78
CA GLU A 290 2.06 1.28 28.47
C GLU A 290 3.35 1.94 27.97
N PHE A 291 4.18 2.40 28.89
CA PHE A 291 5.51 2.92 28.60
C PHE A 291 6.55 2.03 29.30
N PRO A 292 6.91 0.89 28.69
CA PRO A 292 7.79 -0.08 29.28
C PRO A 292 9.20 0.07 28.72
N VAL A 293 10.12 0.48 29.60
CA VAL A 293 11.55 0.53 29.29
C VAL A 293 12.25 -0.59 30.05
N VAL A 294 13.02 -1.39 29.33
CA VAL A 294 13.84 -2.44 29.93
C VAL A 294 15.30 -1.99 29.83
N LEU A 295 15.92 -1.67 30.97
CA LEU A 295 17.39 -1.63 31.00
C LEU A 295 17.90 -3.06 31.01
N VAL A 296 18.85 -3.33 30.15
CA VAL A 296 19.68 -4.50 30.27
C VAL A 296 21.08 -3.98 30.49
N GLU A 297 21.57 -4.08 31.73
CA GLU A 297 23.00 -3.92 31.98
C GLU A 297 23.71 -5.00 31.17
N SER A 298 24.56 -4.60 30.23
CA SER A 298 25.23 -5.51 29.29
C SER A 298 26.08 -6.58 29.99
N ALA A 299 26.40 -6.36 31.27
CA ALA A 299 27.07 -7.29 32.15
C ALA A 299 26.14 -8.17 33.03
N SER A 300 24.88 -7.78 33.35
CA SER A 300 24.11 -8.41 34.45
C SER A 300 22.59 -8.67 34.28
N GLY A 301 21.82 -7.89 33.51
CA GLY A 301 20.46 -8.24 33.05
C GLY A 301 19.22 -8.17 34.00
N LYS A 302 18.98 -7.13 34.82
CA LYS A 302 17.79 -7.01 35.74
C LYS A 302 16.74 -5.93 35.32
N VAL A 303 15.43 -6.03 35.72
CA VAL A 303 14.29 -5.18 35.26
C VAL A 303 13.18 -4.90 36.34
N ASP A 304 12.56 -3.68 36.40
CA ASP A 304 11.47 -3.24 37.35
C ASP A 304 10.26 -2.47 36.68
N SER A 305 9.17 -2.09 37.42
CA SER A 305 7.79 -1.70 36.96
C SER A 305 7.31 -0.23 37.20
N ALA A 306 6.19 0.25 36.57
CA ALA A 306 5.95 1.71 36.28
C ALA A 306 4.55 2.43 36.61
N PRO A 307 4.54 3.80 36.71
CA PRO A 307 3.42 4.79 36.96
C PRO A 307 2.88 5.64 35.73
N GLU A 308 2.47 6.94 35.85
CA GLU A 308 1.78 7.84 34.84
C GLU A 308 2.66 8.56 33.78
N PHE A 309 2.24 8.83 32.52
CA PHE A 309 3.14 9.23 31.39
C PHE A 309 4.13 10.40 31.60
N LYS A 310 3.70 11.60 32.01
CA LYS A 310 4.64 12.73 32.21
C LYS A 310 5.64 12.44 33.32
N GLU A 311 5.13 11.83 34.39
CA GLU A 311 5.93 11.32 35.49
C GLU A 311 6.80 10.16 35.01
N VAL A 312 6.34 9.28 34.12
CA VAL A 312 7.10 8.14 33.58
C VAL A 312 8.21 8.61 32.67
N LEU A 313 7.96 9.62 31.82
CA LEU A 313 8.98 10.19 30.96
C LEU A 313 10.04 10.91 31.80
N ALA A 314 9.63 11.71 32.79
CA ALA A 314 10.54 12.35 33.73
C ALA A 314 11.30 11.32 34.56
N ASN A 315 10.61 10.38 35.20
CA ASN A 315 11.17 9.29 35.99
C ASN A 315 12.10 8.40 35.15
N MET A 316 11.83 8.18 33.86
CA MET A 316 12.73 7.45 32.97
C MET A 316 14.01 8.25 32.71
N LEU A 317 13.91 9.55 32.43
CA LEU A 317 15.08 10.40 32.22
C LEU A 317 15.90 10.57 33.50
N ASP A 318 15.22 10.75 34.64
CA ASP A 318 15.83 10.83 35.96
C ASP A 318 16.47 9.51 36.35
N TRP A 319 15.79 8.38 36.14
CA TRP A 319 16.36 7.05 36.33
C TRP A 319 17.58 6.83 35.42
N LEU A 320 17.54 7.24 34.14
CA LEU A 320 18.70 7.18 33.25
C LEU A 320 19.87 8.04 33.76
N ALA A 321 19.60 9.19 34.35
CA ALA A 321 20.60 10.05 34.96
C ALA A 321 21.16 9.45 36.27
N GLU A 322 20.30 8.83 37.09
CA GLU A 322 20.65 8.17 38.35
C GLU A 322 21.55 6.94 38.16
N LEU A 323 21.50 6.29 37.00
CA LEU A 323 22.43 5.21 36.64
C LEU A 323 23.89 5.69 36.53
N GLY A 324 24.14 7.00 36.55
CA GLY A 324 25.50 7.57 36.57
C GLY A 324 26.32 7.26 35.31
N LEU A 325 25.65 6.96 34.20
CA LEU A 325 26.29 6.57 32.96
C LEU A 325 26.88 7.80 32.24
N PRO A 326 28.05 7.66 31.56
CA PRO A 326 28.62 8.76 30.79
C PRO A 326 27.64 9.29 29.73
N GLU A 327 27.64 10.60 29.50
CA GLU A 327 26.77 11.21 28.49
C GLU A 327 27.02 10.60 27.10
N GLY A 328 25.95 10.24 26.38
CA GLY A 328 26.01 9.57 25.06
C GLY A 328 26.35 8.08 25.09
N SER A 329 26.47 7.47 26.27
CA SER A 329 26.84 6.05 26.41
C SER A 329 25.68 5.06 26.30
N VAL A 330 24.43 5.56 26.27
CA VAL A 330 23.18 4.82 26.11
C VAL A 330 22.61 5.02 24.70
N MET A 331 22.13 3.96 24.07
CA MET A 331 21.42 4.01 22.79
C MET A 331 20.06 3.29 22.86
N PHE A 332 19.02 3.92 22.33
CA PHE A 332 17.68 3.34 22.32
C PHE A 332 17.47 2.38 21.15
N ALA A 333 16.66 1.34 21.35
CA ALA A 333 16.36 0.33 20.34
C ALA A 333 14.89 -0.09 20.36
N THR A 334 14.30 -0.27 19.18
CA THR A 334 12.86 -0.52 18.96
C THR A 334 12.61 -1.58 17.88
N ASP A 335 11.40 -2.15 17.82
CA ASP A 335 10.96 -3.08 16.77
C ASP A 335 10.42 -2.36 15.53
N GLY A 336 11.24 -1.48 14.97
CA GLY A 336 10.88 -0.60 13.84
C GLY A 336 10.79 0.87 14.23
N ASP A 337 10.31 1.71 13.31
CA ASP A 337 10.34 3.16 13.48
C ASP A 337 9.13 3.75 14.25
N TRP A 338 8.04 3.00 14.39
CA TRP A 338 6.74 3.55 14.80
C TRP A 338 6.76 4.23 16.18
N ASP A 339 7.42 3.62 17.17
CA ASP A 339 7.50 4.11 18.56
C ASP A 339 8.13 5.51 18.66
N LEU A 340 9.33 5.68 18.12
CA LEU A 340 10.11 6.91 18.29
C LEU A 340 9.93 7.91 17.14
N ARG A 341 9.50 7.46 15.96
CA ARG A 341 9.20 8.34 14.82
C ARG A 341 7.79 8.94 14.92
N SER A 342 6.81 8.16 15.38
CA SER A 342 5.40 8.53 15.27
C SER A 342 4.75 8.74 16.64
N MET A 343 4.91 7.79 17.58
CA MET A 343 4.14 7.79 18.82
C MET A 343 4.70 8.74 19.87
N LEU A 344 6.00 8.70 20.14
CA LEU A 344 6.61 9.56 21.15
C LEU A 344 6.48 11.06 20.83
N PRO A 345 6.75 11.55 19.61
CA PRO A 345 6.57 12.97 19.29
C PRO A 345 5.13 13.44 19.54
N ARG A 346 4.15 12.62 19.16
CA ARG A 346 2.74 12.91 19.36
C ARG A 346 2.35 12.92 20.84
N GLN A 347 2.81 11.94 21.62
CA GLN A 347 2.53 11.91 23.05
C GLN A 347 3.18 13.10 23.78
N CYS A 348 4.36 13.52 23.35
CA CYS A 348 5.03 14.71 23.89
C CYS A 348 4.22 15.99 23.57
N GLU A 349 3.67 16.11 22.36
CA GLU A 349 2.77 17.20 21.97
C GLU A 349 1.49 17.21 22.83
N LEU A 350 0.86 16.04 23.04
CA LEU A 350 -0.35 15.90 23.86
C LEU A 350 -0.12 16.20 25.35
N ALA A 351 1.04 15.81 25.87
CA ALA A 351 1.42 16.04 27.27
C ALA A 351 2.09 17.41 27.49
N GLU A 352 2.22 18.23 26.45
CA GLU A 352 2.89 19.54 26.45
C GLU A 352 4.32 19.48 27.04
N VAL A 353 5.08 18.45 26.68
CA VAL A 353 6.48 18.26 27.10
C VAL A 353 7.40 18.25 25.88
N PRO A 354 8.62 18.82 25.98
CA PRO A 354 9.57 18.75 24.89
C PRO A 354 10.06 17.31 24.68
N GLN A 355 10.23 16.91 23.43
CA GLN A 355 10.78 15.59 23.12
C GLN A 355 12.25 15.49 23.55
N PRO A 356 12.66 14.46 24.31
CA PRO A 356 14.04 14.31 24.73
C PRO A 356 14.98 14.07 23.55
N VAL A 357 16.07 14.84 23.46
CA VAL A 357 17.08 14.72 22.40
C VAL A 357 17.65 13.31 22.31
N ALA A 358 17.81 12.63 23.45
CA ALA A 358 18.33 11.27 23.53
C ALA A 358 17.46 10.24 22.77
N LEU A 359 16.18 10.52 22.54
CA LEU A 359 15.22 9.64 21.85
C LEU A 359 15.03 9.98 20.36
N GLN A 360 15.76 10.97 19.84
CA GLN A 360 15.63 11.39 18.44
C GLN A 360 16.43 10.51 17.46
N ARG A 361 17.27 9.61 17.97
CA ARG A 361 18.06 8.62 17.24
C ARG A 361 17.94 7.26 17.93
N TRP A 362 17.85 6.19 17.15
CA TRP A 362 17.67 4.83 17.68
C TRP A 362 18.17 3.74 16.74
N VAL A 363 18.19 2.52 17.27
CA VAL A 363 18.45 1.27 16.56
C VAL A 363 17.14 0.56 16.27
N ASP A 364 16.75 0.50 15.01
CA ASP A 364 15.73 -0.42 14.49
C ASP A 364 16.30 -1.84 14.46
N ILE A 365 15.81 -2.70 15.36
CA ILE A 365 16.25 -4.09 15.49
C ILE A 365 15.79 -4.96 14.32
N ARG A 366 14.65 -4.65 13.67
CA ARG A 366 14.22 -5.36 12.46
C ARG A 366 15.21 -5.17 11.33
N ARG A 367 15.73 -3.94 11.21
CA ARG A 367 16.75 -3.61 10.22
C ARG A 367 18.06 -4.32 10.51
N VAL A 368 18.55 -4.29 11.75
CA VAL A 368 19.77 -5.04 12.13
C VAL A 368 19.59 -6.54 11.84
N PHE A 369 18.45 -7.12 12.22
CA PHE A 369 18.15 -8.53 11.99
C PHE A 369 18.17 -8.89 10.49
N SER A 370 17.47 -8.09 9.68
CA SER A 370 17.39 -8.23 8.22
C SER A 370 18.76 -8.20 7.56
N GLU A 371 19.58 -7.21 7.93
CA GLU A 371 20.95 -7.02 7.41
C GLU A 371 21.88 -8.16 7.86
N THR A 372 21.79 -8.57 9.13
CA THR A 372 22.68 -9.58 9.72
C THR A 372 22.40 -10.97 9.16
N LEU A 373 21.13 -11.36 9.02
CA LEU A 373 20.73 -12.70 8.57
C LEU A 373 20.42 -12.77 7.07
N LYS A 374 20.50 -11.64 6.35
CA LYS A 374 20.15 -11.51 4.92
C LYS A 374 18.75 -12.04 4.62
N THR A 375 17.78 -11.67 5.44
CA THR A 375 16.37 -12.04 5.30
C THR A 375 15.52 -10.80 5.12
N GLY A 376 14.34 -10.90 4.52
CA GLY A 376 13.41 -9.76 4.44
C GLY A 376 12.91 -9.29 5.82
N ASN A 377 12.15 -8.18 5.83
CA ASN A 377 11.57 -7.64 7.05
C ASN A 377 10.65 -8.66 7.73
N LYS A 378 10.89 -8.88 9.03
CA LYS A 378 10.13 -9.80 9.87
C LYS A 378 9.67 -9.08 11.12
N GLY A 379 8.45 -9.35 11.55
CA GLY A 379 7.98 -8.92 12.87
C GLY A 379 8.68 -9.70 13.99
N LEU A 380 8.62 -9.17 15.21
CA LEU A 380 9.30 -9.69 16.40
C LEU A 380 9.21 -11.21 16.60
N MET A 381 7.99 -11.78 16.50
CA MET A 381 7.79 -13.22 16.68
C MET A 381 8.52 -14.06 15.61
N SER A 382 8.54 -13.57 14.37
CA SER A 382 9.26 -14.21 13.26
C SER A 382 10.78 -14.08 13.41
N MET A 383 11.27 -13.00 14.03
CA MET A 383 12.69 -12.86 14.40
C MET A 383 13.08 -13.85 15.49
N CYS A 384 12.28 -13.95 16.56
CA CYS A 384 12.48 -14.93 17.63
C CYS A 384 12.56 -16.37 17.09
N GLN A 385 11.59 -16.74 16.25
CA GLN A 385 11.54 -18.07 15.64
C GLN A 385 12.77 -18.35 14.78
N ALA A 386 13.21 -17.39 13.95
CA ALA A 386 14.38 -17.54 13.11
C ALA A 386 15.70 -17.69 13.90
N LEU A 387 15.77 -17.09 15.09
CA LEU A 387 16.92 -17.18 16.00
C LEU A 387 16.87 -18.40 16.94
N GLY A 388 15.82 -19.21 16.85
CA GLY A 388 15.63 -20.38 17.71
C GLY A 388 15.32 -20.04 19.16
N ILE A 389 14.81 -18.84 19.43
CA ILE A 389 14.36 -18.40 20.76
C ILE A 389 12.84 -18.36 20.83
N ASN A 390 12.27 -18.81 21.95
CA ASN A 390 10.83 -18.72 22.18
C ASN A 390 10.44 -17.27 22.49
N PHE A 391 9.36 -16.75 21.92
CA PHE A 391 8.76 -15.52 22.42
C PHE A 391 8.23 -15.73 23.86
N VAL A 392 8.60 -14.87 24.80
CA VAL A 392 8.24 -14.99 26.23
C VAL A 392 7.27 -13.88 26.62
N GLY A 393 6.21 -14.21 27.35
CA GLY A 393 5.19 -13.25 27.78
C GLY A 393 3.99 -13.13 26.82
N GLN A 394 3.24 -12.06 26.96
CA GLN A 394 2.06 -11.71 26.14
C GLN A 394 2.52 -10.81 24.98
N ALA A 395 2.09 -11.10 23.75
CA ALA A 395 2.35 -10.21 22.62
C ALA A 395 1.37 -9.03 22.65
N HIS A 396 1.83 -7.85 22.23
CA HIS A 396 1.16 -6.56 22.44
C HIS A 396 1.05 -6.21 23.93
N SER A 397 2.10 -6.51 24.66
CA SER A 397 2.34 -5.95 25.99
C SER A 397 3.72 -5.37 25.90
N GLY A 398 3.83 -4.05 25.97
CA GLY A 398 5.07 -3.40 25.58
C GLY A 398 6.26 -3.88 26.40
N ILE A 399 6.06 -4.27 27.68
CA ILE A 399 7.16 -4.83 28.51
C ILE A 399 7.57 -6.23 28.05
N CYS A 400 6.62 -7.05 27.62
CA CYS A 400 6.92 -8.37 27.06
C CYS A 400 7.62 -8.21 25.71
N ASP A 401 7.13 -7.33 24.86
CA ASP A 401 7.71 -7.08 23.55
C ASP A 401 9.10 -6.43 23.67
N ALA A 402 9.29 -5.39 24.48
CA ALA A 402 10.60 -4.81 24.81
C ALA A 402 11.62 -5.86 25.30
N ARG A 403 11.20 -6.79 26.17
CA ARG A 403 12.06 -7.92 26.60
C ARG A 403 12.40 -8.87 25.44
N ASN A 404 11.47 -9.14 24.53
CA ASN A 404 11.73 -9.98 23.37
C ASN A 404 12.62 -9.28 22.34
N ILE A 405 12.47 -7.96 22.14
CA ILE A 405 13.36 -7.15 21.30
C ILE A 405 14.77 -7.20 21.87
N ALA A 406 14.92 -7.04 23.20
CA ALA A 406 16.21 -7.18 23.88
C ALA A 406 16.83 -8.57 23.65
N ARG A 407 16.03 -9.65 23.71
CA ARG A 407 16.50 -11.02 23.44
C ARG A 407 16.98 -11.20 21.99
N VAL A 408 16.25 -10.65 21.03
CA VAL A 408 16.67 -10.63 19.61
C VAL A 408 17.99 -9.89 19.47
N GLY A 409 18.10 -8.68 20.04
CA GLY A 409 19.33 -7.88 20.02
C GLY A 409 20.52 -8.62 20.63
N LEU A 410 20.34 -9.26 21.79
CA LEU A 410 21.38 -10.04 22.46
C LEU A 410 21.86 -11.21 21.59
N VAL A 411 20.94 -12.00 21.02
CA VAL A 411 21.33 -13.13 20.16
C VAL A 411 22.05 -12.64 18.90
N LEU A 412 21.61 -11.53 18.29
CA LEU A 412 22.29 -10.94 17.14
C LEU A 412 23.74 -10.54 17.48
N MET A 413 23.96 -9.91 18.64
CA MET A 413 25.30 -9.51 19.08
C MET A 413 26.18 -10.70 19.50
N GLN A 414 25.61 -11.69 20.17
CA GLN A 414 26.34 -12.81 20.78
C GLN A 414 26.59 -13.96 19.81
N GLU A 415 25.73 -14.14 18.80
CA GLU A 415 25.79 -15.30 17.93
C GLU A 415 26.01 -14.94 16.46
N HIS A 416 25.59 -13.75 16.03
CA HIS A 416 25.56 -13.36 14.62
C HIS A 416 26.42 -12.14 14.27
N ASP A 417 27.38 -11.78 15.11
CA ASP A 417 28.38 -10.72 14.83
C ASP A 417 27.77 -9.34 14.52
N ALA A 418 26.54 -9.09 14.99
CA ALA A 418 25.84 -7.83 14.77
C ALA A 418 26.43 -6.70 15.63
N VAL A 419 26.44 -5.49 15.07
CA VAL A 419 26.81 -4.26 15.76
C VAL A 419 25.58 -3.36 15.78
N LEU A 420 25.07 -3.04 16.97
CA LEU A 420 23.89 -2.21 17.16
C LEU A 420 24.27 -0.72 17.12
N SER A 421 24.51 -0.19 15.93
CA SER A 421 24.70 1.25 15.72
C SER A 421 23.39 1.94 15.33
N SER A 422 23.22 3.20 15.71
CA SER A 422 22.08 4.04 15.30
C SER A 422 21.84 3.93 13.79
N ASN A 423 20.63 3.52 13.40
CA ASN A 423 20.25 3.30 11.99
C ASN A 423 18.93 4.00 11.62
N SER A 424 18.29 4.67 12.59
CA SER A 424 17.09 5.49 12.44
C SER A 424 17.17 6.79 13.24
N GLN A 425 16.50 7.83 12.74
CA GLN A 425 16.42 9.17 13.36
C GLN A 425 15.18 9.95 12.89
N ILE A 426 14.83 11.02 13.62
CA ILE A 426 13.80 12.01 13.25
C ILE A 426 14.29 12.88 12.08
N LYS A 427 13.40 13.19 11.13
CA LYS A 427 13.72 13.79 9.81
C LYS A 427 14.24 15.23 9.85
N GLU A 428 14.27 15.91 10.99
CA GLU A 428 14.81 17.27 11.09
C GLU A 428 16.35 17.34 11.07
N LEU A 429 17.03 16.20 11.20
CA LEU A 429 18.49 16.12 11.07
C LEU A 429 18.89 15.33 9.82
N ASP A 430 19.38 16.10 8.86
CA ASP A 430 20.33 15.74 7.80
C ASP A 430 19.76 15.17 6.48
N SER A 431 19.73 16.09 5.52
CA SER A 431 19.26 16.04 4.15
C SER A 431 20.29 15.46 3.17
N SER A 432 20.92 14.33 3.47
CA SER A 432 22.07 13.93 2.62
C SER A 432 22.35 12.44 2.39
N ARG A 433 21.52 11.47 2.84
CA ARG A 433 21.90 10.04 2.66
C ARG A 433 20.80 8.97 2.48
N LYS A 434 19.55 9.34 2.22
CA LYS A 434 18.40 8.39 2.20
C LYS A 434 17.65 8.26 0.86
N GLU A 435 18.31 8.46 -0.28
CA GLU A 435 17.59 8.42 -1.57
C GLU A 435 17.40 7.02 -2.19
N GLN A 436 18.14 5.97 -1.83
CA GLN A 436 18.10 4.75 -2.69
C GLN A 436 17.20 3.57 -2.28
N THR A 437 16.84 3.34 -1.01
CA THR A 437 16.15 2.07 -0.62
C THR A 437 14.73 2.21 -0.06
N VAL A 438 14.33 3.40 0.43
CA VAL A 438 12.92 3.69 0.79
C VAL A 438 12.12 4.12 -0.43
N GLU A 439 12.80 4.69 -1.43
CA GLU A 439 12.21 5.10 -2.69
C GLU A 439 11.66 3.88 -3.45
N GLU A 440 12.35 2.73 -3.46
CA GLU A 440 11.95 1.54 -4.25
C GLU A 440 10.64 0.87 -3.77
N ALA A 441 10.36 0.81 -2.47
CA ALA A 441 9.13 0.19 -1.95
C ALA A 441 7.93 1.16 -2.00
N ALA A 442 8.15 2.44 -1.73
CA ALA A 442 7.12 3.48 -1.88
C ALA A 442 6.78 3.71 -3.35
N THR A 443 7.78 3.67 -4.25
CA THR A 443 7.54 3.74 -5.71
C THR A 443 6.80 2.51 -6.23
N TYR A 444 6.97 1.33 -5.63
CA TYR A 444 6.27 0.13 -6.08
C TYR A 444 4.75 0.20 -5.85
N ASP A 445 4.30 0.56 -4.65
CA ASP A 445 2.86 0.67 -4.37
C ASP A 445 2.26 1.83 -5.16
N GLU A 446 3.02 2.92 -5.33
CA GLU A 446 2.62 4.05 -6.17
C GLU A 446 2.47 3.67 -7.66
N GLN A 447 3.41 2.88 -8.20
CA GLN A 447 3.35 2.37 -9.57
C GLN A 447 2.17 1.41 -9.77
N ARG A 448 1.89 0.57 -8.78
CA ARG A 448 0.77 -0.36 -8.78
C ARG A 448 -0.56 0.38 -8.82
N GLU A 449 -0.77 1.34 -7.92
CA GLU A 449 -1.97 2.17 -7.91
C GLU A 449 -2.13 2.97 -9.21
N SER A 450 -1.03 3.53 -9.72
CA SER A 450 -1.02 4.25 -11.00
C SER A 450 -1.45 3.35 -12.17
N SER A 451 -1.00 2.09 -12.19
CA SER A 451 -1.39 1.11 -13.21
C SER A 451 -2.87 0.74 -13.13
N ILE A 452 -3.42 0.61 -11.92
CA ILE A 452 -4.86 0.36 -11.71
C ILE A 452 -5.68 1.55 -12.24
N CYS A 453 -5.28 2.78 -11.89
CA CYS A 453 -5.94 4.00 -12.35
C CYS A 453 -5.87 4.14 -13.89
N ALA A 454 -4.72 3.83 -14.48
CA ALA A 454 -4.51 3.85 -15.93
C ALA A 454 -5.47 2.89 -16.66
N ARG A 455 -5.61 1.65 -16.17
CA ARG A 455 -6.56 0.67 -16.73
C ARG A 455 -8.01 1.09 -16.57
N MET A 456 -8.37 1.62 -15.40
CA MET A 456 -9.71 2.19 -15.17
C MET A 456 -10.02 3.31 -16.17
N SER A 457 -9.03 4.16 -16.46
CA SER A 457 -9.19 5.30 -17.39
C SER A 457 -9.59 4.87 -18.80
N LEU A 458 -9.03 3.76 -19.31
CA LEU A 458 -9.43 3.22 -20.61
C LEU A 458 -10.91 2.83 -20.65
N LEU A 459 -11.42 2.24 -19.57
CA LEU A 459 -12.81 1.77 -19.50
C LEU A 459 -13.82 2.93 -19.57
N VAL A 460 -13.45 4.10 -19.05
CA VAL A 460 -14.35 5.26 -18.89
C VAL A 460 -14.00 6.44 -19.81
N ALA A 461 -13.07 6.26 -20.74
CA ALA A 461 -12.51 7.34 -21.58
C ALA A 461 -13.49 8.10 -22.51
N HIS A 462 -14.75 7.66 -22.62
CA HIS A 462 -15.77 8.30 -23.46
C HIS A 462 -16.79 9.13 -22.66
N VAL A 463 -16.63 9.18 -21.34
CA VAL A 463 -17.57 9.85 -20.42
C VAL A 463 -17.16 11.30 -20.22
N GLY A 464 -18.14 12.21 -20.14
CA GLY A 464 -17.87 13.62 -19.85
C GLY A 464 -17.28 13.83 -18.45
N PHE A 465 -16.42 14.84 -18.26
CA PHE A 465 -15.69 15.04 -17.00
C PHE A 465 -16.57 15.20 -15.76
N ALA A 466 -17.73 15.85 -15.89
CA ALA A 466 -18.66 16.03 -14.77
C ALA A 466 -19.26 14.69 -14.30
N GLU A 467 -19.67 13.86 -15.26
CA GLU A 467 -20.21 12.52 -14.98
C GLU A 467 -19.13 11.58 -14.44
N LEU A 468 -17.92 11.65 -14.99
CA LEU A 468 -16.77 10.91 -14.47
C LEU A 468 -16.49 11.28 -13.02
N GLU A 469 -16.45 12.58 -12.69
CA GLU A 469 -16.14 13.02 -11.34
C GLU A 469 -17.21 12.60 -10.31
N ASP A 470 -18.50 12.67 -10.67
CA ASP A 470 -19.58 12.15 -9.81
C ASP A 470 -19.45 10.65 -9.59
N ALA A 471 -19.22 9.88 -10.67
CA ALA A 471 -19.10 8.43 -10.59
C ALA A 471 -17.93 7.99 -9.71
N LEU A 472 -16.74 8.56 -9.88
CA LEU A 472 -15.56 8.19 -9.09
C LEU A 472 -15.76 8.51 -7.60
N ARG A 473 -16.42 9.64 -7.27
CA ARG A 473 -16.78 9.98 -5.88
C ARG A 473 -17.78 8.99 -5.29
N ARG A 474 -18.79 8.58 -6.07
CA ARG A 474 -19.80 7.58 -5.65
C ARG A 474 -19.23 6.17 -5.54
N MET A 475 -18.22 5.85 -6.32
CA MET A 475 -17.42 4.62 -6.19
C MET A 475 -16.47 4.65 -4.98
N LYS A 476 -16.29 5.82 -4.36
CA LYS A 476 -15.51 6.03 -3.13
C LYS A 476 -14.01 5.85 -3.33
N LEU A 477 -13.51 6.29 -4.48
CA LEU A 477 -12.08 6.40 -4.72
C LEU A 477 -11.47 7.52 -3.87
N SER A 478 -10.21 7.35 -3.49
CA SER A 478 -9.40 8.39 -2.83
C SER A 478 -9.18 9.60 -3.76
N ARG A 479 -8.82 10.75 -3.16
CA ARG A 479 -8.53 11.98 -3.94
C ARG A 479 -7.43 11.78 -4.97
N ASP A 480 -6.42 10.97 -4.64
CA ASP A 480 -5.28 10.71 -5.52
C ASP A 480 -5.65 9.75 -6.66
N GLU A 481 -6.40 8.68 -6.39
CA GLU A 481 -6.93 7.80 -7.44
C GLU A 481 -7.82 8.58 -8.42
N MET A 482 -8.73 9.42 -7.91
CA MET A 482 -9.59 10.28 -8.73
C MET A 482 -8.76 11.23 -9.60
N ARG A 483 -7.71 11.84 -9.03
CA ARG A 483 -6.80 12.73 -9.77
C ARG A 483 -6.07 11.99 -10.89
N ARG A 484 -5.59 10.77 -10.64
CA ARG A 484 -4.87 9.95 -11.63
C ARG A 484 -5.79 9.52 -12.77
N VAL A 485 -6.98 8.98 -12.46
CA VAL A 485 -7.97 8.59 -13.47
C VAL A 485 -8.36 9.78 -14.34
N ARG A 486 -8.69 10.92 -13.72
CA ARG A 486 -9.04 12.14 -14.46
C ARG A 486 -7.92 12.62 -15.37
N THR A 487 -6.67 12.57 -14.90
CA THR A 487 -5.50 12.99 -15.69
C THR A 487 -5.36 12.12 -16.94
N HIS A 488 -5.42 10.79 -16.79
CA HIS A 488 -5.31 9.88 -17.92
C HIS A 488 -6.47 10.05 -18.92
N VAL A 489 -7.72 10.15 -18.44
CA VAL A 489 -8.89 10.39 -19.32
C VAL A 489 -8.77 11.72 -20.08
N LYS A 490 -8.28 12.78 -19.43
CA LYS A 490 -8.03 14.08 -20.09
C LYS A 490 -7.01 14.01 -21.22
N LEU A 491 -6.03 13.14 -21.06
CA LEU A 491 -4.91 13.07 -21.99
C LEU A 491 -5.12 12.07 -23.11
N LEU A 492 -5.97 11.06 -22.92
CA LEU A 492 -6.21 10.02 -23.92
C LEU A 492 -6.56 10.63 -25.29
N GLY A 493 -5.72 10.36 -26.28
CA GLY A 493 -5.84 10.89 -27.65
C GLY A 493 -5.15 12.23 -27.89
N PHE A 494 -4.55 12.84 -26.86
CA PHE A 494 -3.81 14.10 -26.94
C PHE A 494 -2.32 13.87 -26.74
N LEU A 495 -1.57 13.89 -27.84
CA LEU A 495 -0.12 13.78 -27.86
C LEU A 495 0.54 15.10 -28.29
N PRO A 496 1.69 15.46 -27.71
CA PRO A 496 2.49 16.59 -28.19
C PRO A 496 3.03 16.32 -29.61
N HIS A 497 3.31 17.36 -30.37
CA HIS A 497 3.95 17.21 -31.66
C HIS A 497 5.41 16.75 -31.49
N PRO A 498 5.85 15.64 -32.14
CA PRO A 498 7.18 15.06 -31.89
C PRO A 498 8.32 15.98 -32.31
N ARG A 499 8.10 16.87 -33.28
CA ARG A 499 9.09 17.87 -33.71
C ARG A 499 9.09 19.17 -32.90
N SER A 500 8.32 19.25 -31.82
CA SER A 500 8.18 20.44 -30.97
C SER A 500 8.79 20.16 -29.59
N PRO A 501 10.10 20.45 -29.38
CA PRO A 501 10.77 20.18 -28.10
C PRO A 501 10.06 20.84 -26.92
N GLY A 502 9.52 22.06 -27.11
CA GLY A 502 8.77 22.77 -26.09
C GLY A 502 7.51 22.03 -25.65
N GLU A 503 6.71 21.51 -26.59
CA GLU A 503 5.54 20.67 -26.26
C GLU A 503 5.92 19.40 -25.52
N LEU A 504 7.01 18.73 -25.93
CA LEU A 504 7.50 17.52 -25.27
C LEU A 504 7.97 17.83 -23.83
N ARG A 505 8.68 18.94 -23.61
CA ARG A 505 9.09 19.39 -22.27
C ARG A 505 7.89 19.64 -21.38
N ARG A 506 6.89 20.38 -21.88
CA ARG A 506 5.65 20.66 -21.13
C ARG A 506 4.89 19.38 -20.82
N TYR A 507 4.73 18.49 -21.79
CA TYR A 507 4.08 17.19 -21.60
C TYR A 507 4.77 16.40 -20.48
N ARG A 508 6.11 16.34 -20.48
CA ARG A 508 6.89 15.67 -19.44
C ARG A 508 6.81 16.37 -18.08
N ALA A 509 6.81 17.69 -18.05
CA ALA A 509 6.75 18.48 -16.82
C ALA A 509 5.40 18.38 -16.11
N ILE A 510 4.28 18.35 -16.87
CA ILE A 510 2.94 18.29 -16.27
C ILE A 510 2.64 16.87 -15.75
N LEU A 511 3.02 15.82 -16.48
CA LEU A 511 2.81 14.43 -16.06
C LEU A 511 3.82 13.97 -15.00
N GLY A 512 5.07 14.41 -15.09
CA GLY A 512 6.18 13.82 -14.34
C GLY A 512 6.70 12.53 -14.98
N SER A 513 7.96 12.18 -14.68
CA SER A 513 8.71 11.12 -15.39
C SER A 513 8.04 9.75 -15.39
N GLN A 514 7.36 9.37 -14.30
CA GLN A 514 6.70 8.07 -14.18
C GLN A 514 5.35 8.04 -14.92
N LEU A 515 4.49 9.05 -14.74
CA LEU A 515 3.17 9.07 -15.37
C LEU A 515 3.24 9.27 -16.89
N VAL A 516 4.29 9.94 -17.41
CA VAL A 516 4.53 10.01 -18.87
C VAL A 516 4.63 8.63 -19.47
N LYS A 517 5.41 7.73 -18.87
CA LYS A 517 5.60 6.37 -19.39
C LYS A 517 4.27 5.61 -19.41
N ILE A 518 3.52 5.69 -18.32
CA ILE A 518 2.20 5.07 -18.21
C ILE A 518 1.25 5.64 -19.27
N GLN A 519 1.20 6.97 -19.42
CA GLN A 519 0.35 7.62 -20.41
C GLN A 519 0.69 7.19 -21.84
N LEU A 520 1.97 7.15 -22.24
CA LEU A 520 2.36 6.71 -23.58
C LEU A 520 1.94 5.26 -23.86
N LYS A 521 1.99 4.38 -22.87
CA LYS A 521 1.47 3.01 -22.99
C LYS A 521 -0.05 2.97 -23.16
N LEU A 522 -0.77 3.84 -22.45
CA LEU A 522 -2.21 4.01 -22.67
C LEU A 522 -2.51 4.52 -24.08
N GLU A 523 -1.75 5.50 -24.59
CA GLU A 523 -1.93 6.03 -25.95
C GLU A 523 -1.64 4.97 -27.02
N ALA A 524 -0.57 4.18 -26.85
CA ALA A 524 -0.25 3.07 -27.75
C ALA A 524 -1.39 2.05 -27.81
N ALA A 525 -1.90 1.64 -26.65
CA ALA A 525 -3.02 0.71 -26.54
C ALA A 525 -4.33 1.31 -27.11
N TRP A 526 -4.57 2.59 -26.85
CA TRP A 526 -5.73 3.32 -27.34
C TRP A 526 -5.71 3.49 -28.86
N ALA A 527 -4.53 3.74 -29.44
CA ALA A 527 -4.31 3.78 -30.88
C ALA A 527 -4.45 2.40 -31.52
N ALA A 528 -3.90 1.34 -30.89
CA ALA A 528 -4.01 -0.03 -31.39
C ALA A 528 -5.47 -0.55 -31.43
N ALA A 529 -6.30 -0.07 -30.51
CA ALA A 529 -7.74 -0.37 -30.43
C ALA A 529 -8.64 0.47 -31.37
N ASP A 530 -8.05 1.42 -32.10
CA ASP A 530 -8.75 2.19 -33.13
C ASP A 530 -9.08 1.30 -34.32
N GLU A 531 -10.32 1.35 -34.80
CA GLU A 531 -10.79 0.58 -35.96
C GLU A 531 -10.81 1.43 -37.24
N SER A 532 -10.47 2.73 -37.14
CA SER A 532 -10.39 3.63 -38.30
C SER A 532 -9.10 3.44 -39.10
N GLU A 533 -9.10 3.95 -40.34
CA GLU A 533 -7.93 3.97 -41.22
C GLU A 533 -6.75 4.78 -40.64
N GLU A 534 -7.02 5.67 -39.68
CA GLU A 534 -6.00 6.48 -38.99
C GLU A 534 -5.20 5.69 -37.93
N LYS A 535 -5.55 4.41 -37.64
CA LYS A 535 -4.88 3.57 -36.65
C LYS A 535 -3.36 3.59 -36.78
N GLU A 536 -2.83 3.29 -37.97
CA GLU A 536 -1.39 3.20 -38.19
C GLU A 536 -0.70 4.55 -37.95
N LYS A 537 -1.32 5.64 -38.39
CA LYS A 537 -0.80 6.99 -38.20
C LYS A 537 -0.76 7.39 -36.73
N LYS A 538 -1.80 7.05 -35.96
CA LYS A 538 -1.83 7.29 -34.50
C LYS A 538 -0.78 6.46 -33.77
N MET A 539 -0.61 5.18 -34.14
CA MET A 539 0.44 4.34 -33.55
C MET A 539 1.85 4.88 -33.84
N ARG A 540 2.13 5.27 -35.09
CA ARG A 540 3.41 5.91 -35.46
C ARG A 540 3.65 7.20 -34.70
N LEU A 541 2.61 8.02 -34.50
CA LEU A 541 2.71 9.25 -33.71
C LEU A 541 3.11 8.96 -32.26
N VAL A 542 2.53 7.93 -31.63
CA VAL A 542 2.91 7.52 -30.27
C VAL A 542 4.38 7.10 -30.22
N GLU A 543 4.83 6.28 -31.17
CA GLU A 543 6.22 5.81 -31.26
C GLU A 543 7.22 6.96 -31.49
N ASP A 544 6.87 7.92 -32.35
CA ASP A 544 7.67 9.12 -32.58
C ASP A 544 7.77 9.96 -31.30
N VAL A 545 6.65 10.19 -30.60
CA VAL A 545 6.64 10.96 -29.35
C VAL A 545 7.43 10.27 -28.24
N GLU A 546 7.28 8.95 -28.08
CA GLU A 546 8.04 8.17 -27.08
C GLU A 546 9.56 8.23 -27.35
N ARG A 547 9.96 8.13 -28.63
CA ARG A 547 11.36 8.24 -29.04
C ARG A 547 11.93 9.62 -28.74
N GLU A 548 11.23 10.68 -29.15
CA GLU A 548 11.70 12.06 -28.95
C GLU A 548 11.71 12.44 -27.46
N LEU A 549 10.71 12.03 -26.68
CA LEU A 549 10.69 12.24 -25.22
C LEU A 549 11.85 11.52 -24.51
N SER A 550 12.21 10.33 -24.98
CA SER A 550 13.33 9.55 -24.42
C SER A 550 14.70 10.15 -24.78
N ALA A 551 14.81 10.77 -25.96
CA ALA A 551 16.01 11.47 -26.39
C ALA A 551 16.18 12.88 -25.76
N LEU A 552 15.08 13.46 -25.28
CA LEU A 552 15.06 14.81 -24.72
C LEU A 552 15.79 14.86 -23.35
N PRO A 553 16.82 15.70 -23.18
CA PRO A 553 17.53 15.81 -21.90
C PRO A 553 16.60 16.34 -20.80
N PRO A 554 16.89 16.09 -19.50
CA PRO A 554 16.15 16.70 -18.40
C PRO A 554 16.22 18.24 -18.48
N LEU A 555 15.25 18.92 -17.87
CA LEU A 555 15.23 20.40 -17.84
C LEU A 555 16.49 20.92 -17.12
N LYS A 556 17.09 21.98 -17.64
CA LYS A 556 18.36 22.54 -17.12
C LYS A 556 18.21 23.16 -15.73
N ALA A 557 17.06 23.78 -15.45
CA ALA A 557 16.84 24.44 -14.18
C ALA A 557 16.93 23.45 -12.99
N PRO A 558 17.69 23.77 -11.93
CA PRO A 558 18.11 22.82 -10.89
C PRO A 558 16.97 22.25 -10.04
N ASN A 559 15.85 22.98 -9.93
CA ASN A 559 14.66 22.56 -9.18
C ASN A 559 13.48 22.23 -10.10
N SER A 560 13.73 21.96 -11.39
CA SER A 560 12.68 21.63 -12.35
C SER A 560 11.84 20.41 -11.91
N PRO A 561 10.51 20.41 -12.15
CA PRO A 561 9.76 21.38 -12.94
C PRO A 561 9.23 22.58 -12.11
N GLN A 562 9.78 22.90 -10.94
CA GLN A 562 9.31 24.04 -10.14
C GLN A 562 9.64 25.38 -10.82
N PRO A 563 8.82 26.42 -10.62
CA PRO A 563 9.10 27.75 -11.15
C PRO A 563 10.35 28.36 -10.50
N LEU A 564 11.24 28.92 -11.32
CA LEU A 564 12.44 29.64 -10.89
C LEU A 564 12.13 30.97 -10.18
N VAL A 565 10.97 31.55 -10.50
CA VAL A 565 10.51 32.83 -9.95
C VAL A 565 9.24 32.66 -9.13
N SER A 566 9.18 33.36 -7.99
CA SER A 566 8.02 33.39 -7.11
C SER A 566 7.15 34.64 -7.35
N GLY A 567 5.92 34.64 -6.83
CA GLY A 567 5.10 35.86 -6.84
C GLY A 567 5.74 37.00 -6.05
N THR A 568 6.49 36.68 -4.98
CA THR A 568 7.25 37.68 -4.21
C THR A 568 8.41 38.27 -5.00
N TRP A 569 9.04 37.48 -5.88
CA TRP A 569 10.06 37.95 -6.80
C TRP A 569 9.47 38.92 -7.82
N LEU A 570 8.31 38.61 -8.40
CA LEU A 570 7.62 39.49 -9.36
C LEU A 570 7.24 40.85 -8.76
N MET A 571 6.83 40.88 -7.49
CA MET A 571 6.50 42.13 -6.81
C MET A 571 7.75 42.98 -6.51
N LYS A 572 8.85 42.34 -6.07
CA LYS A 572 10.06 43.06 -5.63
C LYS A 572 10.98 43.48 -6.78
N VAL A 573 11.17 42.59 -7.74
CA VAL A 573 12.13 42.76 -8.85
C VAL A 573 11.41 43.22 -10.11
N GLY A 574 10.22 42.68 -10.37
CA GLY A 574 9.40 43.04 -11.53
C GLY A 574 8.47 44.24 -11.30
N GLY A 575 8.40 44.81 -10.10
CA GLY A 575 7.56 45.99 -9.81
C GLY A 575 6.05 45.77 -9.97
N VAL A 576 5.59 44.51 -10.04
CA VAL A 576 4.18 44.17 -10.28
C VAL A 576 3.36 44.41 -9.01
N ALA A 577 2.24 45.13 -9.12
CA ALA A 577 1.34 45.38 -8.00
C ALA A 577 0.70 44.06 -7.49
N PRO A 578 0.48 43.91 -6.16
CA PRO A 578 -0.13 42.71 -5.61
C PRO A 578 -1.55 42.51 -6.13
N GLY A 579 -1.85 41.31 -6.62
CA GLY A 579 -3.19 40.95 -7.13
C GLY A 579 -3.19 39.66 -7.96
N PRO A 580 -4.35 39.28 -8.53
CA PRO A 580 -4.51 38.06 -9.34
C PRO A 580 -3.57 37.99 -10.55
N LEU A 581 -3.16 39.16 -11.07
CA LEU A 581 -2.21 39.30 -12.19
C LEU A 581 -0.83 38.71 -11.87
N VAL A 582 -0.36 38.80 -10.62
CA VAL A 582 0.92 38.23 -10.21
C VAL A 582 0.92 36.71 -10.37
N GLY A 583 -0.18 36.04 -10.00
CA GLY A 583 -0.33 34.60 -10.19
C GLY A 583 -0.37 34.23 -11.67
N ARG A 584 -1.14 34.98 -12.47
CA ARG A 584 -1.23 34.80 -13.92
C ARG A 584 0.11 34.90 -14.63
N LEU A 585 0.86 35.94 -14.31
CA LEU A 585 2.18 36.19 -14.88
C LEU A 585 3.18 35.12 -14.44
N LYS A 586 3.15 34.72 -13.16
CA LYS A 586 3.96 33.61 -12.65
C LYS A 586 3.69 32.32 -13.44
N ASP A 587 2.43 31.98 -13.68
CA ASP A 587 2.05 30.76 -14.42
C ASP A 587 2.54 30.80 -15.87
N TYR A 588 2.49 31.95 -16.53
CA TYR A 588 2.99 32.11 -17.90
C TYR A 588 4.52 32.07 -17.97
N LEU A 589 5.21 32.75 -17.04
CA LEU A 589 6.68 32.69 -16.97
C LEU A 589 7.16 31.28 -16.67
N HIS A 590 6.42 30.53 -15.85
CA HIS A 590 6.68 29.11 -15.61
C HIS A 590 6.44 28.25 -16.86
N TYR A 591 5.39 28.54 -17.63
CA TYR A 591 5.18 27.94 -18.94
C TYR A 591 6.38 28.19 -19.88
N CYS A 592 6.84 29.44 -20.01
CA CYS A 592 7.99 29.80 -20.84
C CYS A 592 9.29 29.15 -20.35
N GLN A 593 9.49 29.07 -19.04
CA GLN A 593 10.64 28.38 -18.44
C GLN A 593 10.73 26.93 -18.91
N VAL A 594 9.63 26.19 -18.84
CA VAL A 594 9.60 24.78 -19.25
C VAL A 594 9.68 24.64 -20.77
N ASP A 595 8.97 25.50 -21.50
CA ASP A 595 8.91 25.47 -22.96
C ASP A 595 10.29 25.72 -23.60
N GLN A 596 10.96 26.77 -23.14
CA GLN A 596 12.24 27.24 -23.68
C GLN A 596 13.46 26.64 -22.95
N ASP A 597 13.24 25.85 -21.89
CA ASP A 597 14.29 25.23 -21.07
C ASP A 597 15.21 26.28 -20.42
N LEU A 598 14.59 27.29 -19.81
CA LEU A 598 15.29 28.37 -19.11
C LEU A 598 15.89 27.83 -17.81
N GLU A 599 17.15 28.17 -17.58
CA GLU A 599 17.99 27.64 -16.50
C GLU A 599 18.05 28.59 -15.31
N THR A 600 18.03 29.90 -15.55
CA THR A 600 18.29 30.91 -14.51
C THR A 600 17.17 31.96 -14.37
N PRO A 601 16.97 32.55 -13.19
CA PRO A 601 16.00 33.62 -12.98
C PRO A 601 16.20 34.83 -13.91
N GLU A 602 17.44 35.12 -14.32
CA GLU A 602 17.77 36.22 -15.24
C GLU A 602 17.21 35.99 -16.65
N GLN A 603 17.20 34.73 -17.11
CA GLN A 603 16.57 34.38 -18.38
C GLN A 603 15.05 34.54 -18.31
N VAL A 604 14.44 34.16 -17.18
CA VAL A 604 13.01 34.40 -16.93
C VAL A 604 12.70 35.89 -16.85
N GLN A 605 13.62 36.68 -16.28
CA GLN A 605 13.51 38.15 -16.23
C GLN A 605 13.53 38.78 -17.62
N GLN A 606 14.34 38.25 -18.55
CA GLN A 606 14.34 38.72 -19.93
C GLN A 606 12.98 38.48 -20.60
N VAL A 607 12.40 37.29 -20.43
CA VAL A 607 11.05 36.99 -20.94
C VAL A 607 10.01 37.92 -20.31
N PHE A 608 10.13 38.19 -19.01
CA PHE A 608 9.27 39.16 -18.33
C PHE A 608 9.39 40.56 -18.95
N HIS A 609 10.61 41.03 -19.21
CA HIS A 609 10.84 42.32 -19.84
C HIS A 609 10.24 42.41 -21.26
N ASP A 610 10.35 41.35 -22.05
CA ASP A 610 9.77 41.30 -23.39
C ASP A 610 8.23 41.41 -23.36
N ILE A 611 7.58 40.80 -22.34
CA ILE A 611 6.14 40.95 -22.10
C ILE A 611 5.79 42.40 -21.73
N GLU A 612 6.58 43.03 -20.85
CA GLU A 612 6.35 44.43 -20.47
C GLU A 612 6.52 45.40 -21.65
N LEU A 613 7.49 45.14 -22.54
CA LEU A 613 7.68 45.93 -23.75
C LEU A 613 6.48 45.82 -24.69
N LEU A 614 5.91 44.63 -24.87
CA LEU A 614 4.70 44.43 -25.66
C LEU A 614 3.46 45.08 -25.02
N ALA A 615 3.45 45.18 -23.69
CA ALA A 615 2.35 45.76 -22.91
C ALA A 615 2.44 47.29 -22.75
N ARG A 616 3.52 47.93 -23.19
CA ARG A 616 3.82 49.34 -22.92
C ARG A 616 2.74 50.32 -23.42
N ASP A 617 2.05 49.95 -24.50
CA ASP A 617 0.99 50.75 -25.13
C ASP A 617 -0.42 50.25 -24.77
N MET A 618 -0.55 49.26 -23.87
CA MET A 618 -1.83 48.69 -23.46
C MET A 618 -2.38 49.39 -22.22
N ASP A 619 -3.69 49.64 -22.18
CA ASP A 619 -4.36 50.00 -20.93
C ASP A 619 -4.42 48.79 -19.97
N GLN A 620 -4.69 49.04 -18.68
CA GLN A 620 -4.71 47.98 -17.66
C GLN A 620 -5.72 46.86 -17.95
N LEU A 621 -6.85 47.18 -18.58
CA LEU A 621 -7.92 46.23 -18.86
C LEU A 621 -7.52 45.30 -20.03
N SER A 622 -6.91 45.87 -21.05
CA SER A 622 -6.36 45.18 -22.22
C SER A 622 -5.15 44.32 -21.83
N TYR A 623 -4.29 44.82 -20.94
CA TYR A 623 -3.17 44.05 -20.40
C TYR A 623 -3.65 42.84 -19.57
N SER A 624 -4.67 43.03 -18.72
CA SER A 624 -5.30 41.93 -17.97
C SER A 624 -5.90 40.89 -18.91
N ALA A 625 -6.65 41.32 -19.93
CA ALA A 625 -7.24 40.41 -20.93
C ALA A 625 -6.17 39.66 -21.75
N HIS A 626 -5.08 40.33 -22.11
CA HIS A 626 -3.94 39.71 -22.78
C HIS A 626 -3.30 38.61 -21.92
N LEU A 627 -2.97 38.92 -20.66
CA LEU A 627 -2.45 37.94 -19.70
C LEU A 627 -3.44 36.79 -19.43
N GLU A 628 -4.74 37.03 -19.56
CA GLU A 628 -5.73 35.98 -19.47
C GLU A 628 -5.71 34.99 -20.64
N GLY A 629 -5.44 35.50 -21.85
CA GLY A 629 -5.29 34.71 -23.06
C GLY A 629 -3.97 33.94 -23.16
N LEU A 630 -2.98 34.27 -22.32
CA LEU A 630 -1.69 33.57 -22.34
C LEU A 630 -1.81 32.12 -21.83
N PRO A 631 -1.02 31.20 -22.43
CA PRO A 631 -1.02 29.80 -22.02
C PRO A 631 -0.48 29.64 -20.60
N ARG A 632 -0.85 28.56 -19.95
CA ARG A 632 -0.28 28.15 -18.66
C ARG A 632 0.32 26.77 -18.80
N LEU A 633 1.18 26.39 -17.87
CA LEU A 633 1.66 25.01 -17.74
C LEU A 633 0.54 24.13 -17.16
N GLN A 634 -0.50 23.95 -17.96
CA GLN A 634 -1.69 23.17 -17.65
C GLN A 634 -2.05 22.32 -18.88
N TRP A 635 -2.91 21.32 -18.68
CA TRP A 635 -3.40 20.50 -19.78
C TRP A 635 -4.06 21.37 -20.85
N PRO A 636 -3.98 20.97 -22.13
CA PRO A 636 -4.85 21.55 -23.15
C PRO A 636 -6.30 21.51 -22.65
N PRO A 637 -7.10 22.57 -22.85
CA PRO A 637 -8.54 22.45 -22.65
C PRO A 637 -9.06 21.32 -23.54
N ALA A 638 -9.90 20.46 -22.96
CA ALA A 638 -10.45 19.27 -23.60
C ALA A 638 -11.38 19.61 -24.77
#